data_AF-J8AN99-F1
#
_entry.id   AF-J8AN99-F1
#
_cell.length_a   1.000
_cell.length_b   1.000
_cell.length_c   1.000
_cell.angle_alpha   90.00
_cell.angle_beta   90.00
_cell.angle_gamma   90.00
#
_symmetry.space_group_name_H-M   'P 1'
#
loop_
_entity.id
_entity.type
_entity.pdbx_description
1 polymer ?
#
loop_
_entity_poly.entity_id
_entity_poly.type
_entity_poly.pdbx_seq_one_letter_code
_entity_poly.pdbx_strand_id
1 'polypeptide(L)'
;MSFEPTIINRSWETKVSAMPNIPRGEKGFPHSLRLILEKLKNGTPLNTKIQIDGSNSKNTLEDLLIPIRPSGIVKKISTGWVTSEEIEYWLDTKDNLYLALILNGNIKFISEILAFFKESPKNIKDIREYAALDYKLEWKSKSEILARLNWLKDLDLVIYQDFSMTYSITELGINFLEISGFVKKEELEKQIDSTISENHIIVSSWAEEMCEISKRDLDNRKTGLGYFPGSMQVAHITTLDYLFLVKQATELNVILEYSASTFGISETSAKQYLATLIHLGFIERISKTLYKSTELGNLFTKDNFELDFACCVNKKYAFVFEILFELQKKELSTKELAIIAKVSFNFPSEDSSNISKRLHILKNASLIQEHGVSAYTLTNRGILFCERFKNCYQLNNSPKLNLDENIAGKLNEDTVKKILNELRVSSRDSANPNRFEEVLSKAFILLGFKADWLGGSGKTDVLIQAPTSPKFTYKVAIDAKTTYSGGITESQINFDTIVDHRKKHKADYSLVVGREFQGERLIERATKHNVALLDIETLEDLIKMHIEVPLKSESYRKIFNQKGLVDIRPLESDQSKIIRDGILLQSLMQCLSEESEDSLTEGIMQPREIYLLLKHKSEIKPSPTLEEIKQMLDFLSSPLIGCVGITKEGYYAIGSLSDAAQKFEFYLKACKN
;
A
#
# COMPACT_ATOMS: atom_id res chain seq x y z
N MET A 1 28.64 11.69 -45.47
CA MET A 1 28.07 10.75 -44.48
C MET A 1 27.02 11.52 -43.71
N SER A 2 25.75 11.37 -44.09
CA SER A 2 24.62 11.95 -43.36
C SER A 2 24.47 11.19 -42.04
N PHE A 3 24.52 11.92 -40.93
CA PHE A 3 24.24 11.38 -39.60
C PHE A 3 22.73 11.09 -39.54
N GLU A 4 22.32 9.83 -39.67
CA GLU A 4 20.98 9.40 -39.26
C GLU A 4 21.01 9.24 -37.73
N PRO A 5 20.20 9.97 -36.96
CA PRO A 5 20.17 9.79 -35.52
C PRO A 5 19.69 8.37 -35.19
N THR A 6 20.47 7.66 -34.38
CA THR A 6 20.11 6.31 -33.93
C THR A 6 18.86 6.39 -33.05
N ILE A 7 17.77 5.77 -33.50
CA ILE A 7 16.51 5.75 -32.74
C ILE A 7 16.70 4.89 -31.49
N ILE A 8 16.48 5.49 -30.32
CA ILE A 8 16.51 4.75 -29.05
C ILE A 8 15.28 3.84 -28.99
N ASN A 9 15.48 2.54 -29.14
CA ASN A 9 14.43 1.53 -28.94
C ASN A 9 14.44 1.07 -27.48
N ARG A 10 13.39 1.40 -26.73
CA ARG A 10 13.23 0.96 -25.34
C ARG A 10 12.93 -0.53 -25.28
N SER A 11 13.37 -1.19 -24.21
CA SER A 11 12.93 -2.55 -23.92
C SER A 11 11.42 -2.60 -23.76
N TRP A 12 10.79 -3.73 -24.03
CA TRP A 12 9.33 -3.86 -23.95
C TRP A 12 8.79 -3.36 -22.60
N GLU A 13 9.46 -3.65 -21.49
CA GLU A 13 9.06 -3.27 -20.13
C GLU A 13 9.05 -1.75 -19.92
N THR A 14 9.98 -1.05 -20.56
CA THR A 14 10.17 0.40 -20.40
C THR A 14 9.41 1.24 -21.42
N LYS A 15 8.81 0.59 -22.44
CA LYS A 15 7.84 1.23 -23.33
C LYS A 15 6.57 1.61 -22.57
N VAL A 16 6.02 2.79 -22.89
CA VAL A 16 4.78 3.26 -22.28
C VAL A 16 3.56 2.59 -22.92
N SER A 17 2.49 2.43 -22.15
CA SER A 17 1.24 1.82 -22.64
C SER A 17 0.28 2.83 -23.25
N ALA A 18 0.38 4.13 -22.94
CA ALA A 18 -0.54 5.13 -23.48
C ALA A 18 -0.02 5.73 -24.80
N MET A 19 -0.92 5.88 -25.78
CA MET A 19 -0.63 6.67 -26.98
C MET A 19 -0.75 8.18 -26.72
N PRO A 20 0.04 9.03 -27.41
CA PRO A 20 -0.14 10.48 -27.37
C PRO A 20 -1.57 10.88 -27.73
N ASN A 21 -2.27 11.42 -26.75
CA ASN A 21 -3.65 11.90 -26.90
C ASN A 21 -3.63 13.41 -27.14
N ILE A 22 -3.43 13.79 -28.39
CA ILE A 22 -3.50 15.18 -28.87
C ILE A 22 -4.72 15.34 -29.78
N PRO A 23 -5.16 16.57 -30.08
CA PRO A 23 -6.18 16.77 -31.11
C PRO A 23 -5.68 16.30 -32.48
N ARG A 24 -6.47 15.48 -33.19
CA ARG A 24 -6.11 14.95 -34.53
C ARG A 24 -6.11 16.02 -35.61
N GLY A 25 -7.07 16.96 -35.56
CA GLY A 25 -7.28 17.95 -36.61
C GLY A 25 -7.77 17.35 -37.94
N GLU A 26 -8.00 18.20 -38.93
CA GLU A 26 -8.43 17.81 -40.29
C GLU A 26 -7.31 17.10 -41.08
N LYS A 27 -6.05 17.46 -40.82
CA LYS A 27 -4.86 16.95 -41.54
C LYS A 27 -4.15 15.79 -40.83
N GLY A 28 -4.78 15.22 -39.80
CA GLY A 28 -4.26 14.07 -39.07
C GLY A 28 -3.19 14.41 -38.01
N PHE A 29 -2.87 13.40 -37.21
CA PHE A 29 -1.97 13.55 -36.06
C PHE A 29 -0.56 14.05 -36.38
N PRO A 30 0.13 13.60 -37.45
CA PRO A 30 1.48 14.10 -37.77
C PRO A 30 1.48 15.62 -38.01
N HIS A 31 0.45 16.17 -38.65
CA HIS A 31 0.34 17.61 -38.84
C HIS A 31 0.12 18.36 -37.53
N SER A 32 -0.82 17.87 -36.71
CA SER A 32 -1.12 18.45 -35.40
C SER A 32 0.08 18.44 -34.46
N LEU A 33 0.83 17.33 -34.43
CA LEU A 33 2.07 17.21 -33.66
C LEU A 33 3.11 18.23 -34.13
N ARG A 34 3.33 18.37 -35.44
CA ARG A 34 4.28 19.34 -35.99
C ARG A 34 3.93 20.77 -35.56
N LEU A 35 2.66 21.16 -35.67
CA LEU A 35 2.20 22.48 -35.25
C LEU A 35 2.47 22.75 -33.76
N ILE A 36 2.23 21.75 -32.89
CA ILE A 36 2.52 21.86 -31.45
C ILE A 36 4.02 22.05 -31.21
N LEU A 37 4.87 21.26 -31.87
CA LEU A 37 6.32 21.31 -31.68
C LEU A 37 6.94 22.59 -32.26
N GLU A 38 6.45 23.08 -33.39
CA GLU A 38 6.87 24.37 -33.96
C GLU A 38 6.52 25.53 -33.01
N LYS A 39 5.37 25.48 -32.34
CA LYS A 39 5.00 26.50 -31.33
C LYS A 39 5.94 26.46 -30.12
N LEU A 40 6.33 25.26 -29.69
CA LEU A 40 7.34 25.09 -28.64
C LEU A 40 8.71 25.66 -29.07
N LYS A 41 9.18 25.32 -30.27
CA LYS A 41 10.48 25.78 -30.82
C LYS A 41 10.53 27.30 -31.00
N ASN A 42 9.40 27.92 -31.35
CA ASN A 42 9.27 29.36 -31.48
C ASN A 42 9.13 30.10 -30.13
N GLY A 43 9.26 29.42 -28.99
CA GLY A 43 9.20 30.04 -27.67
C GLY A 43 7.82 30.58 -27.28
N THR A 44 6.75 29.99 -27.84
CA THR A 44 5.38 30.41 -27.51
C THR A 44 5.10 30.20 -26.02
N PRO A 45 4.49 31.16 -25.30
CA PRO A 45 4.17 31.00 -23.89
C PRO A 45 3.30 29.76 -23.63
N LEU A 46 3.61 29.01 -22.58
CA LEU A 46 3.02 27.70 -22.29
C LEU A 46 1.49 27.73 -22.06
N ASN A 47 0.96 28.85 -21.57
CA ASN A 47 -0.47 29.07 -21.35
C ASN A 47 -1.23 29.50 -22.61
N THR A 48 -0.55 29.62 -23.75
CA THR A 48 -1.17 30.00 -25.03
C THR A 48 -2.04 28.86 -25.54
N LYS A 49 -3.30 29.16 -25.87
CA LYS A 49 -4.20 28.19 -26.51
C LYS A 49 -3.76 27.93 -27.94
N ILE A 50 -3.58 26.66 -28.29
CA ILE A 50 -3.15 26.26 -29.63
C ILE A 50 -4.38 25.86 -30.45
N GLN A 51 -4.61 26.58 -31.54
CA GLN A 51 -5.66 26.24 -32.50
C GLN A 51 -5.12 25.21 -33.50
N ILE A 52 -5.86 24.13 -33.67
CA ILE A 52 -5.60 23.07 -34.63
C ILE A 52 -6.82 22.99 -35.54
N ASP A 53 -6.62 23.22 -36.83
CA ASP A 53 -7.70 23.20 -37.84
C ASP A 53 -8.44 21.85 -37.79
N GLY A 54 -9.77 21.89 -37.77
CA GLY A 54 -10.61 20.70 -37.60
C GLY A 54 -10.78 20.21 -36.17
N SER A 55 -10.33 20.95 -35.16
CA SER A 55 -10.51 20.62 -33.74
C SER A 55 -11.13 21.76 -32.94
N ASN A 56 -12.08 21.40 -32.06
CA ASN A 56 -12.66 22.31 -31.06
C ASN A 56 -11.85 22.35 -29.74
N SER A 57 -10.63 21.80 -29.73
CA SER A 57 -9.78 21.81 -28.55
C SER A 57 -9.48 23.25 -28.11
N LYS A 58 -9.51 23.47 -26.79
CA LYS A 58 -9.15 24.75 -26.15
C LYS A 58 -7.88 24.62 -25.29
N ASN A 59 -7.11 23.58 -25.55
CA ASN A 59 -5.94 23.21 -24.76
C ASN A 59 -4.81 24.25 -24.93
N THR A 60 -4.10 24.51 -23.85
CA THR A 60 -2.87 25.31 -23.89
C THR A 60 -1.71 24.50 -24.46
N LEU A 61 -0.61 25.17 -24.82
CA LEU A 61 0.60 24.50 -25.26
C LEU A 61 1.10 23.50 -24.21
N GLU A 62 1.08 23.84 -22.92
CA GLU A 62 1.47 22.90 -21.87
C GLU A 62 0.53 21.71 -21.75
N ASP A 63 -0.79 21.91 -21.85
CA ASP A 63 -1.78 20.82 -21.84
C ASP A 63 -1.53 19.80 -22.96
N LEU A 64 -0.99 20.26 -24.09
CA LEU A 64 -0.67 19.42 -25.26
C LEU A 64 0.68 18.72 -25.14
N LEU A 65 1.65 19.30 -24.43
CA LEU A 65 2.98 18.70 -24.21
C LEU A 65 2.96 17.56 -23.17
N ILE A 66 2.08 17.66 -22.17
CA ILE A 66 1.91 16.63 -21.13
C ILE A 66 1.66 15.22 -21.71
N PRO A 67 0.67 15.01 -22.59
CA PRO A 67 0.40 13.69 -23.18
C PRO A 67 1.45 13.23 -24.22
N ILE A 68 2.27 14.14 -24.74
CA ILE A 68 3.37 13.82 -25.68
C ILE A 68 4.61 13.35 -24.92
N ARG A 69 4.87 13.88 -23.71
CA ARG A 69 6.08 13.56 -22.92
C ARG A 69 6.40 12.06 -22.78
N PRO A 70 5.44 11.16 -22.47
CA PRO A 70 5.75 9.75 -22.22
C PRO A 70 6.34 9.02 -23.43
N SER A 71 6.03 9.47 -24.66
CA SER A 71 6.56 8.89 -25.89
C SER A 71 8.00 9.32 -26.21
N GLY A 72 8.63 10.12 -25.33
CA GLY A 72 10.03 10.55 -25.50
C GLY A 72 10.22 11.73 -26.46
N ILE A 73 9.16 12.19 -27.13
CA ILE A 73 9.19 13.27 -28.13
C ILE A 73 9.56 14.63 -27.51
N VAL A 74 9.12 14.91 -26.28
CA VAL A 74 9.48 16.11 -25.52
C VAL A 74 9.95 15.76 -24.12
N LYS A 75 10.84 16.57 -23.56
CA LYS A 75 11.37 16.46 -22.21
C LYS A 75 11.02 17.72 -21.43
N LYS A 76 10.62 17.55 -20.17
CA LYS A 76 10.44 18.68 -19.24
C LYS A 76 11.74 18.84 -18.45
N ILE A 77 12.36 20.00 -18.57
CA ILE A 77 13.58 20.40 -17.84
C ILE A 77 13.25 21.51 -16.85
N SER A 78 14.20 21.86 -15.98
CA SER A 78 14.01 22.90 -14.95
C SER A 78 13.61 24.27 -15.53
N THR A 79 14.07 24.57 -16.76
CA THR A 79 13.81 25.84 -17.46
C THR A 79 12.61 25.79 -18.40
N GLY A 80 11.89 24.65 -18.51
CA GLY A 80 10.70 24.53 -19.35
C GLY A 80 10.60 23.20 -20.09
N TRP A 81 10.25 23.27 -21.37
CA TRP A 81 10.06 22.10 -22.23
C TRP A 81 11.02 22.17 -23.42
N VAL A 82 11.59 21.02 -23.79
CA VAL A 82 12.47 20.89 -24.95
C VAL A 82 12.09 19.66 -25.77
N THR A 83 12.38 19.70 -27.07
CA THR A 83 12.27 18.58 -28.00
C THR A 83 13.40 17.57 -27.80
N SER A 84 13.18 16.32 -28.21
CA SER A 84 14.25 15.32 -28.30
C SER A 84 15.08 15.49 -29.58
N GLU A 85 16.29 14.92 -29.63
CA GLU A 85 17.14 15.00 -30.82
C GLU A 85 16.51 14.27 -32.02
N GLU A 86 15.84 13.15 -31.77
CA GLU A 86 15.17 12.35 -32.78
C GLU A 86 13.99 13.10 -33.41
N ILE A 87 13.21 13.84 -32.61
CA ILE A 87 12.06 14.57 -33.17
C ILE A 87 12.48 15.80 -33.98
N GLU A 88 13.63 16.42 -33.67
CA GLU A 88 14.16 17.53 -34.49
C GLU A 88 14.46 17.06 -35.91
N TYR A 89 15.05 15.87 -36.07
CA TYR A 89 15.27 15.27 -37.39
C TYR A 89 13.96 15.06 -38.16
N TRP A 90 12.90 14.59 -37.49
CA TRP A 90 11.58 14.45 -38.10
C TRP A 90 10.96 15.79 -38.50
N LEU A 91 11.12 16.84 -37.69
CA LEU A 91 10.60 18.17 -38.01
C LEU A 91 11.21 18.72 -39.30
N ASP A 92 12.51 18.48 -39.50
CA ASP A 92 13.25 18.93 -40.68
C ASP A 92 12.93 18.10 -41.93
N THR A 93 12.90 16.77 -41.80
CA THR A 93 12.72 15.84 -42.94
C THR A 93 11.27 15.60 -43.33
N LYS A 94 10.35 15.76 -42.36
CA LYS A 94 8.92 15.40 -42.47
C LYS A 94 8.67 13.93 -42.80
N ASP A 95 9.62 13.06 -42.49
CA ASP A 95 9.52 11.63 -42.74
C ASP A 95 8.58 10.92 -41.75
N ASN A 96 7.36 10.62 -42.18
CA ASN A 96 6.37 9.95 -41.34
C ASN A 96 6.77 8.52 -40.95
N LEU A 97 7.60 7.82 -41.72
CA LEU A 97 8.13 6.52 -41.31
C LEU A 97 9.10 6.67 -40.14
N TYR A 98 9.93 7.72 -40.15
CA TYR A 98 10.80 8.03 -39.02
C TYR A 98 9.99 8.35 -37.75
N LEU A 99 8.88 9.11 -37.86
CA LEU A 99 7.97 9.32 -36.73
C LEU A 99 7.36 8.02 -36.22
N ALA A 100 6.94 7.12 -37.13
CA ALA A 100 6.42 5.81 -36.74
C ALA A 100 7.47 4.99 -35.96
N LEU A 101 8.75 5.09 -36.33
CA LEU A 101 9.84 4.43 -35.61
C LEU A 101 10.06 5.01 -34.21
N ILE A 102 9.99 6.35 -34.06
CA ILE A 102 10.05 7.00 -32.74
C ILE A 102 8.90 6.48 -31.85
N LEU A 103 7.67 6.43 -32.38
CA LEU A 103 6.51 5.94 -31.64
C LEU A 103 6.67 4.46 -31.27
N ASN A 104 7.08 3.60 -32.21
CA ASN A 104 7.30 2.19 -31.96
C ASN A 104 8.42 1.94 -30.94
N GLY A 105 9.50 2.73 -30.96
CA GLY A 105 10.61 2.62 -30.02
C GLY A 105 10.22 2.97 -28.58
N ASN A 106 9.16 3.75 -28.38
CA ASN A 106 8.78 4.25 -27.06
C ASN A 106 7.44 3.71 -26.54
N ILE A 107 6.58 3.17 -27.40
CA ILE A 107 5.19 2.79 -27.07
C ILE A 107 4.94 1.31 -27.36
N LYS A 108 4.27 0.63 -26.43
CA LYS A 108 3.88 -0.77 -26.57
C LYS A 108 2.81 -0.94 -27.64
N PHE A 109 2.90 -2.06 -28.37
CA PHE A 109 1.84 -2.59 -29.23
C PHE A 109 1.57 -1.68 -30.44
N ILE A 110 2.62 -1.38 -31.22
CA ILE A 110 2.56 -0.61 -32.47
C ILE A 110 2.84 -1.56 -33.63
N SER A 111 4.09 -2.03 -33.76
CA SER A 111 4.47 -3.03 -34.75
C SER A 111 3.74 -4.37 -34.52
N GLU A 112 3.39 -4.68 -33.28
CA GLU A 112 2.65 -5.89 -32.91
C GLU A 112 1.24 -5.92 -33.50
N ILE A 113 0.56 -4.76 -33.58
CA ILE A 113 -0.75 -4.65 -34.27
C ILE A 113 -0.59 -4.92 -35.77
N LEU A 114 0.45 -4.36 -36.38
CA LEU A 114 0.74 -4.54 -37.80
C LEU A 114 1.05 -6.01 -38.11
N ALA A 115 1.84 -6.67 -37.26
CA ALA A 115 2.12 -8.10 -37.36
C ALA A 115 0.83 -8.94 -37.33
N PHE A 116 -0.11 -8.60 -36.44
CA PHE A 116 -1.40 -9.30 -36.35
C PHE A 116 -2.25 -9.16 -37.63
N PHE A 117 -2.15 -8.02 -38.32
CA PHE A 117 -2.84 -7.79 -39.59
C PHE A 117 -2.23 -8.55 -40.78
N LYS A 118 -1.01 -9.10 -40.67
CA LYS A 118 -0.42 -9.92 -41.76
C LYS A 118 -1.19 -11.21 -42.00
N GLU A 119 -1.88 -11.73 -41.00
CA GLU A 119 -2.67 -12.96 -41.13
C GLU A 119 -3.98 -12.74 -41.89
N SER A 120 -4.71 -11.71 -41.51
CA SER A 120 -6.01 -11.34 -42.07
C SER A 120 -6.46 -9.97 -41.56
N PRO A 121 -7.42 -9.29 -42.23
CA PRO A 121 -8.05 -8.11 -41.66
C PRO A 121 -8.73 -8.43 -40.33
N LYS A 122 -8.60 -7.54 -39.33
CA LYS A 122 -9.14 -7.76 -37.97
C LYS A 122 -10.05 -6.63 -37.52
N ASN A 123 -11.04 -6.96 -36.70
CA ASN A 123 -11.91 -5.95 -36.08
C ASN A 123 -11.36 -5.52 -34.70
N ILE A 124 -11.94 -4.48 -34.08
CA ILE A 124 -11.47 -3.95 -32.79
C ILE A 124 -11.55 -4.98 -31.65
N LYS A 125 -12.54 -5.89 -31.67
CA LYS A 125 -12.71 -6.94 -30.67
C LYS A 125 -11.54 -7.93 -30.77
N ASP A 126 -11.21 -8.38 -31.97
CA ASP A 126 -10.10 -9.33 -32.20
C ASP A 126 -8.77 -8.72 -31.78
N ILE A 127 -8.52 -7.45 -32.14
CA ILE A 127 -7.29 -6.73 -31.74
C ILE A 127 -7.19 -6.64 -30.22
N ARG A 128 -8.31 -6.40 -29.53
CA ARG A 128 -8.34 -6.33 -28.06
C ARG A 128 -8.07 -7.68 -27.42
N GLU A 129 -8.67 -8.74 -27.95
CA GLU A 129 -8.46 -10.11 -27.47
C GLU A 129 -7.00 -10.52 -27.67
N TYR A 130 -6.42 -10.22 -28.84
CA TYR A 130 -5.00 -10.45 -29.12
C TYR A 130 -4.08 -9.65 -28.17
N ALA A 131 -4.37 -8.36 -27.96
CA ALA A 131 -3.61 -7.51 -27.03
C ALA A 131 -3.64 -8.07 -25.59
N ALA A 132 -4.81 -8.52 -25.13
CA ALA A 132 -5.00 -9.05 -23.79
C ALA A 132 -4.36 -10.43 -23.61
N LEU A 133 -4.56 -11.35 -24.57
CA LEU A 133 -4.09 -12.72 -24.45
C LEU A 133 -2.57 -12.83 -24.69
N ASP A 134 -2.09 -12.23 -25.77
CA ASP A 134 -0.74 -12.49 -26.29
C ASP A 134 0.28 -11.45 -25.79
N TYR A 135 -0.18 -10.25 -25.38
CA TYR A 135 0.68 -9.15 -24.90
C TYR A 135 0.36 -8.68 -23.48
N LYS A 136 -0.63 -9.30 -22.82
CA LYS A 136 -1.09 -8.96 -21.47
C LYS A 136 -1.46 -7.48 -21.32
N LEU A 137 -2.09 -6.88 -22.33
CA LEU A 137 -2.57 -5.50 -22.32
C LEU A 137 -4.09 -5.44 -22.09
N GLU A 138 -4.50 -5.47 -20.82
CA GLU A 138 -5.91 -5.48 -20.41
C GLU A 138 -6.57 -4.09 -20.40
N TRP A 139 -6.72 -3.51 -21.59
CA TRP A 139 -7.43 -2.24 -21.71
C TRP A 139 -8.94 -2.39 -21.49
N LYS A 140 -9.45 -1.76 -20.43
CA LYS A 140 -10.89 -1.75 -20.08
C LYS A 140 -11.78 -1.16 -21.17
N SER A 141 -11.25 -0.24 -21.97
CA SER A 141 -11.99 0.53 -22.98
C SER A 141 -11.35 0.38 -24.36
N LYS A 142 -12.13 0.63 -25.42
CA LYS A 142 -11.64 0.62 -26.81
C LYS A 142 -10.74 1.83 -27.15
N SER A 143 -10.62 2.81 -26.25
CA SER A 143 -9.89 4.06 -26.48
C SER A 143 -8.43 3.86 -26.87
N GLU A 144 -7.72 2.97 -26.17
CA GLU A 144 -6.28 2.74 -26.40
C GLU A 144 -5.99 2.10 -27.76
N ILE A 145 -6.89 1.22 -28.21
CA ILE A 145 -6.80 0.58 -29.52
C ILE A 145 -7.14 1.61 -30.61
N LEU A 146 -8.24 2.36 -30.43
CA LEU A 146 -8.64 3.39 -31.38
C LEU A 146 -7.60 4.49 -31.53
N ALA A 147 -6.94 4.89 -30.44
CA ALA A 147 -5.85 5.86 -30.48
C ALA A 147 -4.71 5.37 -31.38
N ARG A 148 -4.25 4.12 -31.19
CA ARG A 148 -3.22 3.50 -32.03
C ARG A 148 -3.64 3.41 -33.49
N LEU A 149 -4.83 2.89 -33.75
CA LEU A 149 -5.33 2.71 -35.11
C LEU A 149 -5.47 4.04 -35.86
N ASN A 150 -5.90 5.10 -35.18
CA ASN A 150 -5.99 6.42 -35.82
C ASN A 150 -4.60 7.00 -36.13
N TRP A 151 -3.61 6.82 -35.25
CA TRP A 151 -2.23 7.18 -35.54
C TRP A 151 -1.65 6.37 -36.71
N LEU A 152 -1.80 5.04 -36.68
CA LEU A 152 -1.32 4.15 -37.74
C LEU A 152 -1.97 4.46 -39.10
N LYS A 153 -3.25 4.85 -39.10
CA LYS A 153 -3.96 5.30 -40.30
C LYS A 153 -3.44 6.63 -40.83
N ASP A 154 -3.19 7.61 -39.95
CA ASP A 154 -2.64 8.91 -40.36
C ASP A 154 -1.15 8.84 -40.77
N LEU A 155 -0.49 7.72 -40.48
CA LEU A 155 0.86 7.38 -40.94
C LEU A 155 0.85 6.45 -42.15
N ASP A 156 -0.33 6.19 -42.73
CA ASP A 156 -0.53 5.32 -43.90
C ASP A 156 -0.06 3.85 -43.72
N LEU A 157 0.08 3.37 -42.48
CA LEU A 157 0.51 2.00 -42.17
C LEU A 157 -0.66 1.00 -42.13
N VAL A 158 -1.88 1.50 -41.96
CA VAL A 158 -3.11 0.70 -41.85
C VAL A 158 -4.24 1.39 -42.60
N ILE A 159 -5.08 0.60 -43.26
CA ILE A 159 -6.32 1.05 -43.89
C ILE A 159 -7.54 0.47 -43.16
N TYR A 160 -8.60 1.27 -43.05
CA TYR A 160 -9.89 0.85 -42.50
C TYR A 160 -10.85 0.50 -43.63
N GLN A 161 -11.53 -0.63 -43.51
CA GLN A 161 -12.49 -1.14 -44.48
C GLN A 161 -13.90 -0.98 -43.92
N ASP A 162 -14.62 0.04 -44.37
CA ASP A 162 -15.92 0.44 -43.81
C ASP A 162 -16.97 -0.68 -43.87
N PHE A 163 -17.01 -1.45 -44.97
CA PHE A 163 -18.03 -2.50 -45.17
C PHE A 163 -17.90 -3.66 -44.19
N SER A 164 -16.67 -4.11 -43.92
CA SER A 164 -16.37 -5.23 -43.03
C SER A 164 -16.06 -4.79 -41.59
N MET A 165 -15.95 -3.48 -41.33
CA MET A 165 -15.56 -2.90 -40.05
C MET A 165 -14.21 -3.45 -39.54
N THR A 166 -13.29 -3.71 -40.47
CA THR A 166 -11.97 -4.31 -40.22
C THR A 166 -10.83 -3.37 -40.60
N TYR A 167 -9.66 -3.62 -40.04
CA TYR A 167 -8.41 -2.95 -40.36
C TYR A 167 -7.46 -3.93 -41.05
N SER A 168 -6.70 -3.45 -42.03
CA SER A 168 -5.67 -4.22 -42.72
C SER A 168 -4.38 -3.41 -42.87
N ILE A 169 -3.24 -4.10 -42.86
CA ILE A 169 -1.92 -3.49 -43.08
C ILE A 169 -1.77 -3.03 -44.53
N THR A 170 -1.09 -1.91 -44.75
CA THR A 170 -0.73 -1.41 -46.10
C THR A 170 0.64 -1.93 -46.53
N GLU A 171 1.03 -1.75 -47.80
CA GLU A 171 2.39 -2.04 -48.26
C GLU A 171 3.45 -1.24 -47.46
N LEU A 172 3.15 0.01 -47.13
CA LEU A 172 3.99 0.85 -46.29
C LEU A 172 4.12 0.27 -44.87
N GLY A 173 3.02 -0.24 -44.31
CA GLY A 173 3.00 -0.96 -43.04
C GLY A 173 3.85 -2.23 -43.04
N ILE A 174 3.85 -2.98 -44.16
CA ILE A 174 4.70 -4.17 -44.32
C ILE A 174 6.17 -3.79 -44.32
N ASN A 175 6.56 -2.80 -45.13
CA ASN A 175 7.94 -2.30 -45.20
C ASN A 175 8.40 -1.76 -43.84
N PHE A 176 7.54 -1.01 -43.16
CA PHE A 176 7.80 -0.53 -41.81
C PHE A 176 8.06 -1.68 -40.83
N LEU A 177 7.28 -2.77 -40.91
CA LEU A 177 7.45 -3.93 -40.03
C LEU A 177 8.78 -4.67 -40.29
N GLU A 178 9.24 -4.69 -41.55
CA GLU A 178 10.55 -5.27 -41.90
C GLU A 178 11.71 -4.46 -41.33
N ILE A 179 11.58 -3.13 -41.29
CA ILE A 179 12.59 -2.22 -40.72
C ILE A 179 12.55 -2.26 -39.18
N SER A 180 11.35 -2.18 -38.59
CA SER A 180 11.17 -2.00 -37.14
C SER A 180 11.23 -3.29 -36.35
N GLY A 181 10.93 -4.44 -36.98
CA GLY A 181 10.62 -5.68 -36.28
C GLY A 181 9.36 -5.56 -35.39
N PHE A 182 9.05 -6.62 -34.67
CA PHE A 182 8.02 -6.62 -33.63
C PHE A 182 8.40 -7.62 -32.55
N VAL A 183 7.92 -7.39 -31.33
CA VAL A 183 8.14 -8.33 -30.23
C VAL A 183 7.16 -9.49 -30.40
N LYS A 184 7.66 -10.73 -30.41
CA LYS A 184 6.79 -11.91 -30.51
C LYS A 184 6.18 -12.25 -29.15
N LYS A 185 4.97 -12.82 -29.12
CA LYS A 185 4.36 -13.23 -27.85
C LYS A 185 5.20 -14.26 -27.10
N GLU A 186 5.91 -15.12 -27.82
CA GLU A 186 6.81 -16.10 -27.21
C GLU A 186 8.02 -15.42 -26.58
N GLU A 187 8.39 -14.20 -26.99
CA GLU A 187 9.44 -13.39 -26.33
C GLU A 187 8.91 -12.75 -25.04
N LEU A 188 7.59 -12.56 -24.92
CA LEU A 188 6.93 -12.07 -23.70
C LEU A 188 6.62 -13.19 -22.70
N GLU A 189 6.20 -14.35 -23.20
CA GLU A 189 6.15 -15.59 -22.42
C GLU A 189 7.56 -16.04 -22.02
N LYS A 190 8.58 -15.64 -22.79
CA LYS A 190 9.99 -15.66 -22.42
C LYS A 190 10.50 -14.35 -21.80
N GLN A 191 9.70 -13.68 -20.96
CA GLN A 191 10.31 -13.11 -19.75
C GLN A 191 10.70 -14.27 -18.83
N ILE A 192 11.67 -15.06 -19.33
CA ILE A 192 12.43 -16.01 -18.54
C ILE A 192 13.14 -15.11 -17.58
N ASP A 193 12.63 -15.07 -16.37
CA ASP A 193 13.42 -14.91 -15.17
C ASP A 193 14.89 -15.23 -15.49
N SER A 194 15.71 -14.20 -15.66
CA SER A 194 17.09 -14.33 -16.14
C SER A 194 17.95 -15.15 -15.17
N THR A 195 17.41 -15.42 -13.99
CA THR A 195 18.02 -16.16 -12.91
C THR A 195 17.59 -17.62 -12.86
N ILE A 196 16.77 -18.10 -13.81
CA ILE A 196 16.23 -19.48 -13.82
C ILE A 196 17.33 -20.56 -13.81
N SER A 197 18.51 -20.26 -14.37
CA SER A 197 19.66 -21.16 -14.40
C SER A 197 20.54 -21.07 -13.15
N GLU A 198 20.27 -20.14 -12.24
CA GLU A 198 21.00 -19.99 -10.99
C GLU A 198 20.64 -21.12 -10.03
N ASN A 199 21.65 -21.76 -9.44
CA ASN A 199 21.48 -22.78 -8.41
C ASN A 199 21.74 -22.25 -7.00
N HIS A 200 22.33 -21.06 -6.89
CA HIS A 200 22.64 -20.38 -5.63
C HIS A 200 22.68 -18.88 -5.85
N ILE A 201 22.35 -18.12 -4.81
CA ILE A 201 22.47 -16.65 -4.83
C ILE A 201 23.91 -16.23 -4.54
N ILE A 202 24.41 -15.28 -5.32
CA ILE A 202 25.71 -14.64 -5.13
C ILE A 202 25.45 -13.31 -4.41
N VAL A 203 25.86 -13.23 -3.15
CA VAL A 203 25.77 -12.04 -2.30
C VAL A 203 27.10 -11.89 -1.57
N SER A 204 27.58 -10.67 -1.38
CA SER A 204 28.81 -10.45 -0.64
C SER A 204 28.63 -10.85 0.83
N SER A 205 29.66 -11.43 1.47
CA SER A 205 29.56 -11.92 2.85
C SER A 205 29.15 -10.83 3.84
N TRP A 206 29.69 -9.61 3.68
CA TRP A 206 29.33 -8.46 4.50
C TRP A 206 27.88 -8.01 4.30
N ALA A 207 27.31 -8.21 3.10
CA ALA A 207 25.92 -7.86 2.80
C ALA A 207 24.96 -8.94 3.31
N GLU A 208 25.38 -10.20 3.32
CA GLU A 208 24.67 -11.30 3.94
C GLU A 208 24.48 -11.06 5.45
N GLU A 209 25.50 -10.57 6.16
CA GLU A 209 25.38 -10.16 7.56
C GLU A 209 24.34 -9.03 7.76
N MET A 210 24.10 -8.19 6.74
CA MET A 210 23.06 -7.14 6.81
C MET A 210 21.64 -7.70 6.74
N CYS A 211 21.45 -8.91 6.22
CA CYS A 211 20.16 -9.61 6.23
C CYS A 211 19.79 -10.14 7.63
N GLU A 212 20.77 -10.30 8.53
CA GLU A 212 20.54 -10.64 9.92
C GLU A 212 20.11 -9.39 10.70
N ILE A 213 18.81 -9.22 10.92
CA ILE A 213 18.25 -8.04 11.57
C ILE A 213 18.03 -8.31 13.06
N SER A 214 18.73 -7.59 13.93
CA SER A 214 18.49 -7.64 15.37
C SER A 214 17.13 -7.00 15.73
N LYS A 215 16.56 -7.34 16.89
CA LYS A 215 15.31 -6.71 17.36
C LYS A 215 15.41 -5.17 17.43
N ARG A 216 16.57 -4.66 17.88
CA ARG A 216 16.86 -3.22 17.92
C ARG A 216 16.89 -2.60 16.51
N ASP A 217 17.43 -3.31 15.52
CA ASP A 217 17.43 -2.80 14.15
C ASP A 217 16.03 -2.78 13.57
N LEU A 218 15.22 -3.83 13.80
CA LEU A 218 13.83 -3.91 13.35
C LEU A 218 13.01 -2.68 13.79
N ASP A 219 13.14 -2.29 15.07
CA ASP A 219 12.41 -1.16 15.67
C ASP A 219 12.87 0.21 15.12
N ASN A 220 14.11 0.30 14.61
CA ASN A 220 14.68 1.55 14.10
C ASN A 220 14.50 1.75 12.58
N ARG A 221 13.87 0.80 11.89
CA ARG A 221 13.68 0.90 10.44
C ARG A 221 12.64 1.95 10.07
N LYS A 222 12.95 2.76 9.05
CA LYS A 222 12.03 3.80 8.55
C LYS A 222 11.01 3.21 7.57
N THR A 223 9.79 3.72 7.62
CA THR A 223 8.72 3.40 6.66
C THR A 223 8.88 4.18 5.35
N GLY A 224 9.24 5.46 5.42
CA GLY A 224 9.46 6.30 4.23
C GLY A 224 10.83 6.10 3.59
N LEU A 225 10.86 5.65 2.35
CA LEU A 225 12.07 5.56 1.54
C LEU A 225 12.46 6.94 1.02
N GLY A 226 13.73 7.31 1.18
CA GLY A 226 14.30 8.60 0.74
C GLY A 226 14.23 8.85 -0.77
N TYR A 227 14.94 9.88 -1.21
CA TYR A 227 15.06 10.20 -2.64
C TYR A 227 16.22 9.41 -3.27
N PHE A 228 15.99 8.89 -4.48
CA PHE A 228 17.00 8.29 -5.36
C PHE A 228 16.92 8.98 -6.72
N PRO A 229 18.05 9.46 -7.28
CA PRO A 229 18.08 10.19 -8.54
C PRO A 229 17.97 9.30 -9.78
N GLY A 230 17.52 9.90 -10.90
CA GLY A 230 17.49 9.29 -12.23
C GLY A 230 16.33 8.34 -12.49
N SER A 231 16.32 7.72 -13.68
CA SER A 231 15.57 6.46 -13.87
C SER A 231 16.26 5.37 -13.07
N MET A 232 15.50 4.39 -12.59
CA MET A 232 16.01 3.41 -11.62
C MET A 232 17.10 2.48 -12.17
N GLN A 233 17.29 2.43 -13.49
CA GLN A 233 18.44 1.77 -14.11
C GLN A 233 19.75 2.56 -13.95
N VAL A 234 19.67 3.88 -13.75
CA VAL A 234 20.84 4.76 -13.59
C VAL A 234 21.17 4.97 -12.11
N ALA A 235 20.26 4.66 -11.20
CA ALA A 235 20.44 4.84 -9.76
C ALA A 235 21.65 4.06 -9.20
N HIS A 236 21.99 2.89 -9.74
CA HIS A 236 23.19 2.15 -9.33
C HIS A 236 24.47 2.89 -9.73
N ILE A 237 24.56 3.35 -11.00
CA ILE A 237 25.70 4.12 -11.52
C ILE A 237 25.83 5.42 -10.73
N THR A 238 24.73 6.14 -10.53
CA THR A 238 24.74 7.38 -9.76
C THR A 238 25.19 7.15 -8.32
N THR A 239 24.77 6.05 -7.69
CA THR A 239 25.24 5.72 -6.33
C THR A 239 26.74 5.44 -6.31
N LEU A 240 27.24 4.58 -7.21
CA LEU A 240 28.67 4.27 -7.30
C LEU A 240 29.52 5.51 -7.59
N ASP A 241 29.09 6.37 -8.50
CA ASP A 241 29.80 7.59 -8.86
C ASP A 241 29.84 8.59 -7.71
N TYR A 242 28.76 8.69 -6.92
CA TYR A 242 28.76 9.51 -5.70
C TYR A 242 29.74 8.97 -4.67
N LEU A 243 29.74 7.65 -4.43
CA LEU A 243 30.66 7.01 -3.49
C LEU A 243 32.11 7.14 -3.93
N PHE A 244 32.37 7.12 -5.24
CA PHE A 244 33.69 7.38 -5.80
C PHE A 244 34.10 8.85 -5.66
N LEU A 245 33.21 9.79 -5.98
CA LEU A 245 33.44 11.24 -5.86
C LEU A 245 33.78 11.65 -4.42
N VAL A 246 33.12 11.05 -3.44
CA VAL A 246 33.31 11.34 -2.01
C VAL A 246 34.21 10.32 -1.32
N LYS A 247 34.95 9.50 -2.07
CA LYS A 247 35.94 8.55 -1.50
C LYS A 247 36.99 9.27 -0.65
N GLN A 248 37.35 10.48 -1.08
CA GLN A 248 38.07 11.46 -0.28
C GLN A 248 37.09 12.53 0.23
N ALA A 249 37.47 13.28 1.25
CA ALA A 249 36.60 14.34 1.78
C ALA A 249 36.36 15.41 0.70
N THR A 250 35.10 15.54 0.26
CA THR A 250 34.70 16.40 -0.86
C THR A 250 33.70 17.46 -0.39
N GLU A 251 33.87 18.69 -0.87
CA GLU A 251 33.03 19.84 -0.56
C GLU A 251 31.63 19.74 -1.19
N LEU A 252 30.60 20.18 -0.46
CA LEU A 252 29.20 20.12 -0.87
C LEU A 252 28.99 20.80 -2.24
N ASN A 253 29.58 21.97 -2.47
CA ASN A 253 29.42 22.70 -3.72
C ASN A 253 29.93 21.89 -4.93
N VAL A 254 31.03 21.15 -4.76
CA VAL A 254 31.60 20.28 -5.80
C VAL A 254 30.64 19.12 -6.10
N ILE A 255 30.05 18.53 -5.05
CA ILE A 255 29.06 17.46 -5.21
C ILE A 255 27.82 17.98 -5.96
N LEU A 256 27.34 19.17 -5.63
CA LEU A 256 26.17 19.79 -6.27
C LEU A 256 26.44 20.13 -7.74
N GLU A 257 27.63 20.65 -8.05
CA GLU A 257 28.06 20.94 -9.42
C GLU A 257 28.16 19.65 -10.24
N TYR A 258 28.84 18.62 -9.72
CA TYR A 258 28.94 17.31 -10.36
C TYR A 258 27.56 16.68 -10.60
N SER A 259 26.67 16.79 -9.63
CA SER A 259 25.29 16.29 -9.71
C SER A 259 24.51 16.93 -10.86
N ALA A 260 24.64 18.25 -11.02
CA ALA A 260 23.98 19.00 -12.07
C ALA A 260 24.61 18.74 -13.44
N SER A 261 25.94 18.74 -13.55
CA SER A 261 26.65 18.58 -14.82
C SER A 261 26.57 17.17 -15.39
N THR A 262 26.65 16.15 -14.53
CA THR A 262 26.76 14.75 -14.95
C THR A 262 25.40 14.08 -15.10
N PHE A 263 24.45 14.40 -14.21
CA PHE A 263 23.16 13.70 -14.14
C PHE A 263 21.94 14.61 -14.34
N GLY A 264 22.12 15.93 -14.46
CA GLY A 264 21.00 16.87 -14.57
C GLY A 264 20.13 16.95 -13.30
N ILE A 265 20.67 16.58 -12.14
CA ILE A 265 19.94 16.56 -10.87
C ILE A 265 19.95 17.96 -10.26
N SER A 266 18.78 18.42 -9.77
CA SER A 266 18.68 19.72 -9.10
C SER A 266 19.41 19.75 -7.75
N GLU A 267 19.85 20.92 -7.32
CA GLU A 267 20.54 21.10 -6.04
C GLU A 267 19.75 20.54 -4.84
N THR A 268 18.42 20.78 -4.82
CA THR A 268 17.51 20.28 -3.78
C THR A 268 17.46 18.74 -3.79
N SER A 269 17.34 18.14 -4.98
CA SER A 269 17.32 16.68 -5.15
C SER A 269 18.65 16.04 -4.75
N ALA A 270 19.78 16.67 -5.08
CA ALA A 270 21.11 16.22 -4.69
C ALA A 270 21.29 16.23 -3.16
N LYS A 271 20.83 17.30 -2.48
CA LYS A 271 20.83 17.38 -1.01
C LYS A 271 19.97 16.30 -0.36
N GLN A 272 18.78 16.04 -0.91
CA GLN A 272 17.91 14.95 -0.43
C GLN A 272 18.58 13.58 -0.64
N TYR A 273 19.27 13.39 -1.76
CA TYR A 273 19.98 12.14 -2.02
C TYR A 273 21.16 11.93 -1.06
N LEU A 274 21.95 12.97 -0.77
CA LEU A 274 23.01 12.88 0.25
C LEU A 274 22.45 12.50 1.62
N ALA A 275 21.29 13.03 2.01
CA ALA A 275 20.62 12.61 3.24
C ALA A 275 20.21 11.12 3.22
N THR A 276 19.75 10.60 2.08
CA THR A 276 19.48 9.17 1.89
C THR A 276 20.75 8.33 2.08
N LEU A 277 21.86 8.72 1.44
CA LEU A 277 23.15 8.01 1.53
C LEU A 277 23.73 8.02 2.94
N ILE A 278 23.60 9.13 3.67
CA ILE A 278 23.96 9.21 5.09
C ILE A 278 23.13 8.24 5.91
N HIS A 279 21.81 8.19 5.68
CA HIS A 279 20.94 7.31 6.45
C HIS A 279 21.22 5.82 6.18
N LEU A 280 21.56 5.48 4.94
CA LEU A 280 22.05 4.15 4.56
C LEU A 280 23.43 3.83 5.16
N GLY A 281 24.16 4.85 5.62
CA GLY A 281 25.48 4.71 6.21
C GLY A 281 26.59 4.57 5.18
N PHE A 282 26.36 4.94 3.91
CA PHE A 282 27.37 4.84 2.85
C PHE A 282 28.32 6.03 2.83
N ILE A 283 27.84 7.19 3.28
CA ILE A 283 28.64 8.41 3.42
C ILE A 283 28.39 9.02 4.78
N GLU A 284 29.34 9.80 5.25
CA GLU A 284 29.25 10.59 6.48
C GLU A 284 29.57 12.06 6.19
N ARG A 285 29.03 12.94 7.04
CA ARG A 285 29.29 14.37 7.00
C ARG A 285 30.38 14.70 8.01
N ILE A 286 31.57 15.04 7.53
CA ILE A 286 32.74 15.35 8.36
C ILE A 286 32.66 16.78 8.92
N SER A 287 32.13 17.72 8.14
CA SER A 287 31.98 19.12 8.55
C SER A 287 30.67 19.72 8.02
N LYS A 288 30.45 21.02 8.23
CA LYS A 288 29.30 21.71 7.62
C LYS A 288 29.29 21.62 6.09
N THR A 289 30.42 21.37 5.45
CA THR A 289 30.51 21.37 3.99
C THR A 289 31.18 20.13 3.41
N LEU A 290 31.88 19.32 4.22
CA LEU A 290 32.61 18.13 3.75
C LEU A 290 31.86 16.82 3.97
N TYR A 291 31.88 15.97 2.94
CA TYR A 291 31.30 14.63 2.92
C TYR A 291 32.35 13.59 2.53
N LYS A 292 32.27 12.39 3.10
CA LYS A 292 33.21 11.29 2.82
C LYS A 292 32.51 9.94 2.81
N SER A 293 32.94 9.01 1.96
CA SER A 293 32.47 7.61 1.96
C SER A 293 32.94 6.88 3.22
N THR A 294 32.02 6.15 3.85
CA THR A 294 32.30 5.31 5.02
C THR A 294 32.99 4.01 4.61
N GLU A 295 33.40 3.19 5.57
CA GLU A 295 33.89 1.83 5.29
C GLU A 295 32.86 1.03 4.48
N LEU A 296 31.58 1.06 4.89
CA LEU A 296 30.48 0.41 4.18
C LEU A 296 30.33 0.91 2.74
N GLY A 297 30.40 2.23 2.52
CA GLY A 297 30.32 2.81 1.18
C GLY A 297 31.45 2.38 0.25
N ASN A 298 32.61 2.01 0.81
CA ASN A 298 33.76 1.54 0.05
C ASN A 298 33.75 0.02 -0.25
N LEU A 299 32.80 -0.74 0.32
CA LEU A 299 32.69 -2.19 0.09
C LEU A 299 31.99 -2.56 -1.22
N PHE A 300 31.25 -1.63 -1.83
CA PHE A 300 30.50 -1.88 -3.05
C PHE A 300 31.42 -2.21 -4.24
N THR A 301 31.13 -3.33 -4.91
CA THR A 301 31.77 -3.76 -6.16
C THR A 301 30.80 -3.59 -7.33
N LYS A 302 31.29 -3.76 -8.56
CA LYS A 302 30.42 -3.73 -9.76
C LYS A 302 29.61 -5.00 -9.96
N ASP A 303 30.05 -6.13 -9.41
CA ASP A 303 29.53 -7.45 -9.80
C ASP A 303 28.26 -7.87 -9.04
N ASN A 304 28.07 -7.43 -7.79
CA ASN A 304 26.92 -7.78 -6.94
C ASN A 304 26.19 -6.56 -6.36
N PHE A 305 26.39 -5.38 -6.95
CA PHE A 305 25.96 -4.10 -6.38
C PHE A 305 24.48 -4.10 -6.00
N GLU A 306 23.59 -4.54 -6.89
CA GLU A 306 22.14 -4.40 -6.73
C GLU A 306 21.61 -5.21 -5.56
N LEU A 307 22.09 -6.45 -5.38
CA LEU A 307 21.68 -7.31 -4.29
C LEU A 307 22.29 -6.85 -2.96
N ASP A 308 23.57 -6.50 -2.93
CA ASP A 308 24.25 -5.98 -1.74
C ASP A 308 23.60 -4.66 -1.26
N PHE A 309 23.23 -3.81 -2.22
CA PHE A 309 22.52 -2.56 -1.98
C PHE A 309 21.12 -2.83 -1.40
N ALA A 310 20.38 -3.80 -1.95
CA ALA A 310 19.08 -4.19 -1.42
C ALA A 310 19.18 -4.68 0.04
N CYS A 311 20.25 -5.40 0.40
CA CYS A 311 20.51 -5.83 1.78
C CYS A 311 20.69 -4.64 2.72
N CYS A 312 21.47 -3.63 2.31
CA CYS A 312 21.67 -2.39 3.08
C CYS A 312 20.36 -1.60 3.24
N VAL A 313 19.55 -1.52 2.19
CA VAL A 313 18.25 -0.85 2.24
C VAL A 313 17.32 -1.57 3.22
N ASN A 314 17.22 -2.89 3.14
CA ASN A 314 16.41 -3.70 4.05
C ASN A 314 16.81 -3.54 5.53
N LYS A 315 18.10 -3.35 5.83
CA LYS A 315 18.59 -3.11 7.20
C LYS A 315 18.09 -1.78 7.79
N LYS A 316 17.86 -0.76 6.95
CA LYS A 316 17.45 0.60 7.40
C LYS A 316 15.98 0.93 7.17
N TYR A 317 15.31 0.23 6.26
CA TYR A 317 13.94 0.51 5.86
C TYR A 317 13.04 -0.71 6.02
N ALA A 318 11.84 -0.49 6.53
CA ALA A 318 10.87 -1.54 6.80
C ALA A 318 10.20 -2.02 5.50
N PHE A 319 9.73 -3.26 5.50
CA PHE A 319 8.94 -3.87 4.43
C PHE A 319 9.66 -3.89 3.07
N VAL A 320 10.90 -4.37 3.05
CA VAL A 320 11.73 -4.49 1.83
C VAL A 320 11.81 -5.96 1.42
N PHE A 321 12.55 -6.80 2.14
CA PHE A 321 12.59 -8.23 1.85
C PHE A 321 11.35 -8.97 2.34
N GLU A 322 10.56 -8.39 3.25
CA GLU A 322 9.25 -8.92 3.61
C GLU A 322 8.29 -9.00 2.42
N ILE A 323 8.46 -8.13 1.41
CA ILE A 323 7.70 -8.22 0.15
C ILE A 323 7.94 -9.59 -0.52
N LEU A 324 9.17 -10.10 -0.50
CA LEU A 324 9.50 -11.38 -1.14
C LEU A 324 8.74 -12.54 -0.49
N PHE A 325 8.63 -12.52 0.84
CA PHE A 325 7.89 -13.54 1.60
C PHE A 325 6.37 -13.43 1.42
N GLU A 326 5.83 -12.24 1.18
CA GLU A 326 4.42 -12.08 0.79
C GLU A 326 4.17 -12.58 -0.63
N LEU A 327 5.08 -12.29 -1.57
CA LEU A 327 5.02 -12.76 -2.96
C LEU A 327 5.21 -14.29 -3.08
N GLN A 328 5.90 -14.92 -2.13
CA GLN A 328 6.00 -16.38 -2.06
C GLN A 328 4.64 -17.06 -1.83
N LYS A 329 3.67 -16.35 -1.22
CA LYS A 329 2.34 -16.89 -0.93
C LYS A 329 1.41 -16.80 -2.13
N LYS A 330 1.46 -15.67 -2.84
CA LYS A 330 0.66 -15.37 -4.04
C LYS A 330 1.22 -14.15 -4.75
N GLU A 331 0.81 -13.97 -6.00
CA GLU A 331 1.06 -12.74 -6.76
C GLU A 331 0.31 -11.56 -6.12
N LEU A 332 0.97 -10.41 -6.08
CA LEU A 332 0.44 -9.19 -5.45
C LEU A 332 0.71 -7.97 -6.32
N SER A 333 -0.25 -7.05 -6.36
CA SER A 333 -0.10 -5.74 -6.96
C SER A 333 0.57 -4.74 -6.01
N THR A 334 1.04 -3.61 -6.54
CA THR A 334 1.58 -2.50 -5.73
C THR A 334 0.58 -1.99 -4.69
N LYS A 335 -0.72 -1.97 -5.04
CA LYS A 335 -1.78 -1.52 -4.14
C LYS A 335 -2.00 -2.48 -2.98
N GLU A 336 -2.03 -3.78 -3.26
CA GLU A 336 -2.18 -4.80 -2.22
C GLU A 336 -0.98 -4.80 -1.28
N LEU A 337 0.24 -4.66 -1.80
CA LEU A 337 1.44 -4.51 -0.99
C LEU A 337 1.41 -3.25 -0.12
N ALA A 338 0.85 -2.13 -0.60
CA ALA A 338 0.67 -0.92 0.20
C ALA A 338 -0.33 -1.11 1.35
N ILE A 339 -1.37 -1.93 1.15
CA ILE A 339 -2.31 -2.31 2.20
C ILE A 339 -1.61 -3.18 3.25
N ILE A 340 -0.87 -4.21 2.82
CA ILE A 340 -0.10 -5.08 3.71
C ILE A 340 0.91 -4.27 4.53
N ALA A 341 1.60 -3.31 3.91
CA ALA A 341 2.52 -2.41 4.61
C ALA A 341 1.84 -1.61 5.73
N LYS A 342 0.64 -1.06 5.47
CA LYS A 342 -0.13 -0.30 6.47
C LYS A 342 -0.56 -1.19 7.64
N VAL A 343 -1.18 -2.34 7.35
CA VAL A 343 -1.81 -3.18 8.38
C VAL A 343 -0.81 -4.04 9.14
N SER A 344 0.15 -4.66 8.44
CA SER A 344 1.04 -5.66 9.03
C SER A 344 2.38 -5.07 9.46
N PHE A 345 2.78 -3.91 8.92
CA PHE A 345 4.10 -3.29 9.15
C PHE A 345 4.02 -1.83 9.62
N ASN A 346 2.85 -1.39 10.12
CA ASN A 346 2.62 -0.09 10.75
C ASN A 346 3.01 1.13 9.89
N PHE A 347 2.82 1.05 8.57
CA PHE A 347 2.97 2.24 7.73
C PHE A 347 1.84 3.24 8.02
N PRO A 348 2.12 4.55 8.01
CA PRO A 348 1.11 5.57 8.33
C PRO A 348 -0.03 5.64 7.30
N SER A 349 0.25 5.26 6.06
CA SER A 349 -0.71 5.34 4.95
C SER A 349 -0.44 4.28 3.88
N GLU A 350 -1.43 4.01 3.04
CA GLU A 350 -1.31 3.15 1.84
C GLU A 350 -0.55 3.87 0.71
N ASP A 351 0.74 4.16 0.95
CA ASP A 351 1.60 4.91 0.02
C ASP A 351 2.15 4.01 -1.09
N SER A 352 1.41 3.92 -2.19
CA SER A 352 1.82 3.17 -3.38
C SER A 352 3.13 3.68 -3.98
N SER A 353 3.46 4.97 -3.85
CA SER A 353 4.72 5.52 -4.38
C SER A 353 5.92 4.96 -3.62
N ASN A 354 5.84 4.88 -2.29
CA ASN A 354 6.87 4.25 -1.46
C ASN A 354 7.08 2.78 -1.80
N ILE A 355 5.99 2.05 -2.03
CA ILE A 355 6.04 0.63 -2.36
C ILE A 355 6.66 0.43 -3.75
N SER A 356 6.28 1.23 -4.75
CA SER A 356 6.92 1.19 -6.06
C SER A 356 8.43 1.35 -5.96
N LYS A 357 8.93 2.29 -5.15
CA LYS A 357 10.38 2.45 -4.97
C LYS A 357 11.08 1.18 -4.45
N ARG A 358 10.45 0.46 -3.52
CA ARG A 358 10.97 -0.83 -3.00
C ARG A 358 10.93 -1.92 -4.05
N LEU A 359 9.80 -2.05 -4.75
CA LEU A 359 9.64 -3.02 -5.84
C LEU A 359 10.70 -2.82 -6.91
N HIS A 360 11.04 -1.58 -7.24
CA HIS A 360 12.11 -1.28 -8.18
C HIS A 360 13.50 -1.70 -7.68
N ILE A 361 13.82 -1.52 -6.39
CA ILE A 361 15.08 -2.01 -5.81
C ILE A 361 15.16 -3.54 -5.92
N LEU A 362 14.07 -4.24 -5.58
CA LEU A 362 13.99 -5.70 -5.67
C LEU A 362 14.06 -6.21 -7.12
N LYS A 363 13.44 -5.49 -8.06
CA LYS A 363 13.48 -5.80 -9.49
C LYS A 363 14.89 -5.59 -10.08
N ASN A 364 15.59 -4.54 -9.67
CA ASN A 364 16.99 -4.31 -10.05
C ASN A 364 17.91 -5.41 -9.52
N ALA A 365 17.67 -5.91 -8.30
CA ALA A 365 18.38 -7.07 -7.74
C ALA A 365 17.97 -8.41 -8.40
N SER A 366 17.06 -8.38 -9.39
CA SER A 366 16.43 -9.53 -10.02
C SER A 366 15.85 -10.51 -9.02
N LEU A 367 15.28 -10.03 -7.91
CA LEU A 367 14.58 -10.86 -6.91
C LEU A 367 13.09 -11.02 -7.25
N ILE A 368 12.51 -10.05 -7.96
CA ILE A 368 11.11 -10.06 -8.40
C ILE A 368 11.00 -9.70 -9.87
N GLN A 369 9.89 -10.10 -10.48
CA GLN A 369 9.51 -9.72 -11.84
C GLN A 369 8.04 -9.30 -11.89
N GLU A 370 7.68 -8.50 -12.90
CA GLU A 370 6.29 -8.14 -13.16
C GLU A 370 5.59 -9.31 -13.85
N HIS A 371 4.40 -9.67 -13.39
CA HIS A 371 3.55 -10.68 -14.00
C HIS A 371 2.22 -10.03 -14.41
N GLY A 372 1.91 -10.02 -15.70
CA GLY A 372 0.69 -9.39 -16.24
C GLY A 372 0.61 -7.87 -16.04
N VAL A 373 -0.62 -7.34 -15.91
CA VAL A 373 -0.87 -5.89 -15.71
C VAL A 373 -0.80 -5.57 -14.22
N SER A 374 0.39 -5.23 -13.74
CA SER A 374 0.65 -4.66 -12.40
C SER A 374 0.72 -5.61 -11.19
N ALA A 375 0.78 -6.92 -11.41
CA ALA A 375 1.14 -7.87 -10.36
C ALA A 375 2.64 -8.19 -10.41
N TYR A 376 3.17 -8.66 -9.28
CA TYR A 376 4.57 -9.07 -9.14
C TYR A 376 4.61 -10.52 -8.68
N THR A 377 5.68 -11.21 -9.08
CA THR A 377 6.00 -12.56 -8.64
C THR A 377 7.50 -12.69 -8.36
N LEU A 378 7.91 -13.75 -7.68
CA LEU A 378 9.32 -14.04 -7.44
C LEU A 378 9.99 -14.53 -8.73
N THR A 379 11.27 -14.18 -8.87
CA THR A 379 12.22 -14.88 -9.74
C THR A 379 12.78 -16.10 -9.00
N ASN A 380 13.53 -16.96 -9.68
CA ASN A 380 14.28 -18.08 -9.14
C ASN A 380 15.30 -17.60 -8.12
N ARG A 381 16.04 -16.52 -8.39
CA ARG A 381 16.90 -15.86 -7.39
C ARG A 381 16.11 -15.39 -6.18
N GLY A 382 14.92 -14.82 -6.38
CA GLY A 382 14.00 -14.48 -5.29
C GLY A 382 13.56 -15.67 -4.45
N ILE A 383 13.29 -16.81 -5.09
CA ILE A 383 12.96 -18.08 -4.42
C ILE A 383 14.17 -18.57 -3.61
N LEU A 384 15.35 -18.67 -4.23
CA LEU A 384 16.60 -19.07 -3.57
C LEU A 384 16.95 -18.12 -2.41
N PHE A 385 16.69 -16.82 -2.55
CA PHE A 385 16.85 -15.84 -1.48
C PHE A 385 15.92 -16.14 -0.30
N CYS A 386 14.62 -16.35 -0.55
CA CYS A 386 13.64 -16.70 0.47
C CYS A 386 14.00 -18.01 1.19
N GLU A 387 14.56 -18.99 0.49
CA GLU A 387 15.04 -20.24 1.07
C GLU A 387 16.25 -20.02 1.98
N ARG A 388 17.27 -19.28 1.52
CA ARG A 388 18.49 -19.00 2.28
C ARG A 388 18.21 -18.19 3.54
N PHE A 389 17.38 -17.15 3.44
CA PHE A 389 17.11 -16.21 4.53
C PHE A 389 15.81 -16.48 5.30
N LYS A 390 15.18 -17.65 5.10
CA LYS A 390 13.90 -18.00 5.71
C LYS A 390 13.87 -17.75 7.22
N ASN A 391 14.92 -18.13 7.94
CA ASN A 391 15.01 -17.99 9.39
C ASN A 391 15.12 -16.53 9.87
N CYS A 392 15.66 -15.64 9.04
CA CYS A 392 15.79 -14.22 9.37
C CYS A 392 14.44 -13.49 9.34
N TYR A 393 13.48 -14.02 8.55
CA TYR A 393 12.17 -13.41 8.32
C TYR A 393 11.00 -14.24 8.83
N GLN A 394 11.25 -15.47 9.29
CA GLN A 394 10.31 -16.28 10.06
C GLN A 394 10.20 -15.77 11.50
N LEU A 395 9.57 -14.61 11.67
CA LEU A 395 9.03 -14.22 12.97
C LEU A 395 7.51 -14.49 13.08
N ASN A 396 6.81 -14.94 12.02
CA ASN A 396 5.36 -15.25 12.10
C ASN A 396 4.84 -16.22 11.00
N ASN A 397 5.35 -17.45 10.93
CA ASN A 397 4.65 -18.49 10.14
C ASN A 397 3.68 -19.28 11.03
N SER A 398 2.39 -18.97 10.93
CA SER A 398 1.32 -19.89 11.34
C SER A 398 1.23 -21.06 10.33
N PRO A 399 0.97 -22.30 10.77
CA PRO A 399 0.61 -23.40 9.88
C PRO A 399 -0.72 -23.12 9.18
N LYS A 400 -0.86 -23.63 7.95
CA LYS A 400 -2.14 -23.72 7.24
C LYS A 400 -3.16 -24.38 8.16
N LEU A 401 -4.25 -23.70 8.48
CA LEU A 401 -5.40 -24.28 9.18
C LEU A 401 -6.62 -24.21 8.27
N ASN A 402 -7.24 -25.38 8.09
CA ASN A 402 -8.59 -25.52 7.56
C ASN A 402 -9.52 -24.65 8.41
N LEU A 403 -10.31 -23.83 7.73
CA LEU A 403 -11.29 -22.91 8.31
C LEU A 403 -12.55 -23.69 8.67
N ASP A 404 -12.58 -24.26 9.87
CA ASP A 404 -13.80 -24.75 10.53
C ASP A 404 -14.16 -23.84 11.75
N GLU A 405 -15.45 -23.84 12.07
CA GLU A 405 -16.28 -22.79 12.69
C GLU A 405 -16.01 -22.38 14.16
N ASN A 406 -14.77 -22.18 14.61
CA ASN A 406 -14.54 -21.65 15.97
C ASN A 406 -13.45 -20.57 16.04
N ILE A 407 -13.80 -19.36 15.61
CA ILE A 407 -12.96 -18.14 15.68
C ILE A 407 -12.70 -17.71 17.15
N ALA A 408 -13.49 -18.18 18.12
CA ALA A 408 -13.38 -17.77 19.52
C ALA A 408 -12.15 -18.32 20.28
N GLY A 409 -11.47 -19.35 19.77
CA GLY A 409 -10.45 -20.10 20.53
C GLY A 409 -8.99 -19.69 20.32
N LYS A 410 -8.63 -19.11 19.16
CA LYS A 410 -7.26 -18.67 18.84
C LYS A 410 -7.27 -17.34 18.08
N LEU A 411 -7.44 -16.24 18.81
CA LEU A 411 -7.04 -14.93 18.32
C LEU A 411 -5.50 -14.86 18.30
N ASN A 412 -4.85 -15.48 17.32
CA ASN A 412 -3.46 -15.17 17.04
C ASN A 412 -3.40 -13.80 16.33
N GLU A 413 -2.37 -13.01 16.60
CA GLU A 413 -2.18 -11.70 15.95
C GLU A 413 -2.24 -11.79 14.41
N ASP A 414 -1.82 -12.92 13.85
CA ASP A 414 -1.86 -13.20 12.41
C ASP A 414 -3.30 -13.26 11.85
N THR A 415 -4.26 -13.87 12.57
CA THR A 415 -5.67 -13.90 12.12
C THR A 415 -6.29 -12.51 12.14
N VAL A 416 -5.99 -11.72 13.18
CA VAL A 416 -6.43 -10.31 13.25
C VAL A 416 -5.87 -9.54 12.07
N LYS A 417 -4.56 -9.61 11.83
CA LYS A 417 -3.90 -8.94 10.69
C LYS A 417 -4.52 -9.36 9.36
N LYS A 418 -4.86 -10.63 9.17
CA LYS A 418 -5.54 -11.12 7.97
C LYS A 418 -6.92 -10.50 7.79
N ILE A 419 -7.72 -10.43 8.86
CA ILE A 419 -9.05 -9.81 8.82
C ILE A 419 -8.95 -8.31 8.50
N LEU A 420 -8.02 -7.57 9.13
CA LEU A 420 -7.82 -6.15 8.86
C LEU A 420 -7.36 -5.89 7.41
N ASN A 421 -6.41 -6.69 6.91
CA ASN A 421 -5.96 -6.61 5.51
C ASN A 421 -7.12 -6.85 4.55
N GLU A 422 -7.89 -7.90 4.81
CA GLU A 422 -9.01 -8.30 3.97
C GLU A 422 -10.14 -7.26 3.99
N LEU A 423 -10.43 -6.62 5.12
CA LEU A 423 -11.36 -5.49 5.22
C LEU A 423 -10.97 -4.36 4.25
N ARG A 424 -9.69 -3.94 4.26
CA ARG A 424 -9.20 -2.89 3.35
C ARG A 424 -9.27 -3.31 1.89
N VAL A 425 -8.79 -4.50 1.55
CA VAL A 425 -8.78 -5.00 0.15
C VAL A 425 -10.21 -5.12 -0.39
N SER A 426 -11.09 -5.82 0.33
CA SER A 426 -12.46 -6.09 -0.10
C SER A 426 -13.33 -4.83 -0.12
N SER A 427 -13.09 -3.84 0.77
CA SER A 427 -13.79 -2.54 0.71
C SER A 427 -13.56 -1.77 -0.61
N ARG A 428 -12.52 -2.12 -1.37
CA ARG A 428 -12.16 -1.53 -2.67
C ARG A 428 -12.62 -2.37 -3.85
N ASP A 429 -13.06 -3.58 -3.60
CA ASP A 429 -13.47 -4.53 -4.64
C ASP A 429 -14.97 -4.39 -4.93
N SER A 430 -15.34 -3.34 -5.66
CA SER A 430 -16.73 -3.11 -6.07
C SER A 430 -17.28 -4.19 -7.01
N ALA A 431 -16.43 -5.08 -7.56
CA ALA A 431 -16.88 -6.20 -8.37
C ALA A 431 -17.35 -7.38 -7.50
N ASN A 432 -16.85 -7.52 -6.27
CA ASN A 432 -17.16 -8.62 -5.36
C ASN A 432 -17.62 -8.11 -3.97
N PRO A 433 -18.77 -7.42 -3.85
CA PRO A 433 -19.24 -6.82 -2.60
C PRO A 433 -19.44 -7.85 -1.47
N ASN A 434 -19.91 -9.07 -1.80
CA ASN A 434 -20.10 -10.15 -0.83
C ASN A 434 -18.82 -10.48 -0.02
N ARG A 435 -17.66 -10.35 -0.65
CA ARG A 435 -16.36 -10.57 0.00
C ARG A 435 -16.14 -9.59 1.17
N PHE A 436 -16.59 -8.35 0.99
CA PHE A 436 -16.52 -7.33 2.02
C PHE A 436 -17.55 -7.58 3.15
N GLU A 437 -18.76 -7.99 2.80
CA GLU A 437 -19.81 -8.33 3.78
C GLU A 437 -19.40 -9.49 4.69
N GLU A 438 -18.80 -10.54 4.12
CA GLU A 438 -18.36 -11.71 4.88
C GLU A 438 -17.25 -11.36 5.88
N VAL A 439 -16.25 -10.58 5.46
CA VAL A 439 -15.18 -10.16 6.37
C VAL A 439 -15.66 -9.17 7.42
N LEU A 440 -16.65 -8.32 7.12
CA LEU A 440 -17.29 -7.46 8.11
C LEU A 440 -17.98 -8.27 9.21
N SER A 441 -18.69 -9.35 8.85
CA SER A 441 -19.26 -10.27 9.84
C SER A 441 -18.18 -10.83 10.78
N LYS A 442 -17.07 -11.32 10.21
CA LYS A 442 -15.91 -11.81 10.99
C LYS A 442 -15.33 -10.71 11.90
N ALA A 443 -15.24 -9.48 11.42
CA ALA A 443 -14.74 -8.35 12.19
C ALA A 443 -15.62 -8.03 13.42
N PHE A 444 -16.96 -8.08 13.29
CA PHE A 444 -17.85 -7.88 14.44
C PHE A 444 -17.87 -9.08 15.39
N ILE A 445 -17.61 -10.30 14.91
CA ILE A 445 -17.37 -11.46 15.78
C ILE A 445 -16.11 -11.24 16.64
N LEU A 446 -15.04 -10.66 16.08
CA LEU A 446 -13.84 -10.30 16.87
C LEU A 446 -14.15 -9.32 18.01
N LEU A 447 -15.15 -8.45 17.83
CA LEU A 447 -15.62 -7.50 18.84
C LEU A 447 -16.59 -8.12 19.87
N GLY A 448 -16.81 -9.44 19.78
CA GLY A 448 -17.66 -10.20 20.68
C GLY A 448 -19.14 -10.22 20.29
N PHE A 449 -19.54 -9.77 19.09
CA PHE A 449 -20.94 -9.84 18.66
C PHE A 449 -21.27 -11.19 18.04
N LYS A 450 -22.55 -11.58 18.11
CA LYS A 450 -23.11 -12.58 17.19
C LYS A 450 -23.38 -11.87 15.87
N ALA A 451 -22.85 -12.36 14.76
CA ALA A 451 -23.01 -11.74 13.45
C ALA A 451 -23.51 -12.74 12.41
N ASP A 452 -24.60 -12.39 11.74
CA ASP A 452 -25.19 -13.15 10.65
C ASP A 452 -24.94 -12.42 9.33
N TRP A 453 -24.24 -13.06 8.40
CA TRP A 453 -24.15 -12.57 7.02
C TRP A 453 -25.40 -13.01 6.26
N LEU A 454 -26.18 -12.03 5.78
CA LEU A 454 -27.47 -12.27 5.12
C LEU A 454 -27.37 -12.13 3.60
N GLY A 455 -26.63 -11.11 3.12
CA GLY A 455 -26.23 -10.87 1.73
C GLY A 455 -27.35 -10.79 0.67
N GLY A 456 -27.03 -10.14 -0.45
CA GLY A 456 -27.84 -10.17 -1.67
C GLY A 456 -28.78 -8.97 -1.89
N SER A 457 -29.18 -8.78 -3.15
CA SER A 457 -29.90 -7.59 -3.61
C SER A 457 -31.20 -7.34 -2.82
N GLY A 458 -31.32 -6.13 -2.25
CA GLY A 458 -32.49 -5.71 -1.48
C GLY A 458 -32.61 -6.31 -0.08
N LYS A 459 -31.51 -6.82 0.48
CA LYS A 459 -31.43 -7.29 1.88
C LYS A 459 -30.39 -6.50 2.65
N THR A 460 -30.47 -6.57 3.98
CA THR A 460 -29.39 -6.14 4.86
C THR A 460 -28.19 -7.04 4.65
N ASP A 461 -26.99 -6.49 4.63
CA ASP A 461 -25.79 -7.25 4.34
C ASP A 461 -25.37 -8.10 5.56
N VAL A 462 -25.27 -7.45 6.72
CA VAL A 462 -24.90 -8.11 7.99
C VAL A 462 -25.84 -7.67 9.11
N LEU A 463 -26.30 -8.62 9.92
CA LEU A 463 -27.06 -8.35 11.14
C LEU A 463 -26.23 -8.78 12.34
N ILE A 464 -25.94 -7.85 13.25
CA ILE A 464 -25.23 -8.18 14.49
C ILE A 464 -26.14 -8.07 15.71
N GLN A 465 -25.85 -8.88 16.72
CA GLN A 465 -26.58 -8.95 17.97
C GLN A 465 -25.61 -9.02 19.16
N ALA A 466 -25.85 -8.18 20.17
CA ALA A 466 -25.07 -8.23 21.41
C ALA A 466 -25.26 -9.58 22.13
N PRO A 467 -24.18 -10.24 22.62
CA PRO A 467 -24.24 -11.58 23.22
C PRO A 467 -24.73 -11.54 24.67
N THR A 468 -25.91 -10.98 24.92
CA THR A 468 -26.50 -10.87 26.26
C THR A 468 -27.90 -11.46 26.30
N SER A 469 -28.50 -11.48 27.50
CA SER A 469 -29.87 -11.96 27.69
C SER A 469 -30.85 -11.24 26.75
N PRO A 470 -31.88 -11.93 26.21
CA PRO A 470 -32.86 -11.35 25.29
C PRO A 470 -33.51 -10.04 25.77
N LYS A 471 -33.55 -9.79 27.08
CA LYS A 471 -34.07 -8.54 27.64
C LYS A 471 -33.15 -7.33 27.45
N PHE A 472 -31.84 -7.55 27.41
CA PHE A 472 -30.82 -6.49 27.34
C PHE A 472 -30.08 -6.47 26.00
N THR A 473 -30.38 -7.43 25.13
CA THR A 473 -29.80 -7.52 23.80
C THR A 473 -30.25 -6.33 22.96
N TYR A 474 -29.38 -5.92 22.04
CA TYR A 474 -29.73 -5.03 20.95
C TYR A 474 -29.20 -5.60 19.64
N LYS A 475 -29.78 -5.14 18.53
CA LYS A 475 -29.42 -5.55 17.17
C LYS A 475 -29.03 -4.34 16.33
N VAL A 476 -28.06 -4.54 15.44
CA VAL A 476 -27.63 -3.51 14.49
C VAL A 476 -27.73 -4.09 13.08
N ALA A 477 -28.48 -3.41 12.22
CA ALA A 477 -28.53 -3.71 10.80
C ALA A 477 -27.38 -2.96 10.12
N ILE A 478 -26.48 -3.71 9.48
CA ILE A 478 -25.28 -3.20 8.84
C ILE A 478 -25.41 -3.30 7.32
N ASP A 479 -25.12 -2.19 6.65
CA ASP A 479 -25.07 -2.07 5.19
C ASP A 479 -23.63 -1.77 4.78
N ALA A 480 -23.07 -2.62 3.94
CA ALA A 480 -21.70 -2.54 3.46
C ALA A 480 -21.64 -1.78 2.13
N LYS A 481 -20.63 -0.91 1.99
CA LYS A 481 -20.41 -0.14 0.76
C LYS A 481 -18.96 -0.21 0.33
N THR A 482 -18.73 -0.73 -0.87
CA THR A 482 -17.41 -0.85 -1.50
C THR A 482 -17.19 0.26 -2.53
N THR A 483 -15.97 0.80 -2.59
CA THR A 483 -15.58 1.84 -3.57
C THR A 483 -14.16 1.62 -4.09
N TYR A 484 -14.02 1.45 -5.41
CA TYR A 484 -12.72 1.26 -6.05
C TYR A 484 -11.75 2.44 -5.84
N SER A 485 -12.27 3.67 -5.94
CA SER A 485 -11.53 4.92 -5.82
C SER A 485 -12.42 6.05 -5.30
N GLY A 486 -11.84 6.98 -4.54
CA GLY A 486 -12.59 8.02 -3.84
C GLY A 486 -13.30 7.49 -2.58
N GLY A 487 -13.93 8.39 -1.83
CA GLY A 487 -14.82 8.03 -0.73
C GLY A 487 -16.25 7.87 -1.21
N ILE A 488 -17.09 7.29 -0.35
CA ILE A 488 -18.51 7.10 -0.59
C ILE A 488 -19.20 8.46 -0.51
N THR A 489 -20.00 8.75 -1.54
CA THR A 489 -20.78 9.99 -1.67
C THR A 489 -22.26 9.74 -1.41
N GLU A 490 -23.04 10.81 -1.21
CA GLU A 490 -24.48 10.75 -0.95
C GLU A 490 -25.25 9.88 -1.96
N SER A 491 -24.94 10.00 -3.26
CA SER A 491 -25.68 9.30 -4.32
C SER A 491 -25.53 7.79 -4.28
N GLN A 492 -24.55 7.28 -3.54
CA GLN A 492 -24.27 5.85 -3.42
C GLN A 492 -24.98 5.20 -2.22
N ILE A 493 -25.69 5.98 -1.39
CA ILE A 493 -26.39 5.49 -0.21
C ILE A 493 -27.89 5.78 -0.33
N ASN A 494 -28.69 4.71 -0.31
CA ASN A 494 -30.14 4.80 -0.18
C ASN A 494 -30.55 4.67 1.30
N PHE A 495 -30.68 5.81 1.98
CA PHE A 495 -31.04 5.85 3.40
C PHE A 495 -32.45 5.30 3.69
N ASP A 496 -33.38 5.41 2.76
CA ASP A 496 -34.75 4.89 2.96
C ASP A 496 -34.73 3.36 3.01
N THR A 497 -33.96 2.72 2.11
CA THR A 497 -33.74 1.27 2.13
C THR A 497 -33.09 0.79 3.43
N ILE A 498 -32.10 1.52 3.94
CA ILE A 498 -31.42 1.18 5.21
C ILE A 498 -32.41 1.25 6.40
N VAL A 499 -33.29 2.25 6.42
CA VAL A 499 -34.32 2.39 7.45
C VAL A 499 -35.34 1.25 7.35
N ASP A 500 -35.73 0.84 6.15
CA ASP A 500 -36.64 -0.28 5.94
C ASP A 500 -36.01 -1.63 6.35
N HIS A 501 -34.73 -1.82 6.04
CA HIS A 501 -33.92 -2.94 6.51
C HIS A 501 -33.89 -3.04 8.03
N ARG A 502 -33.63 -1.92 8.73
CA ARG A 502 -33.68 -1.87 10.21
C ARG A 502 -35.04 -2.31 10.75
N LYS A 503 -36.14 -1.78 10.18
CA LYS A 503 -37.50 -2.15 10.60
C LYS A 503 -37.78 -3.63 10.35
N LYS A 504 -37.42 -4.14 9.17
CA LYS A 504 -37.62 -5.55 8.78
C LYS A 504 -36.96 -6.52 9.74
N HIS A 505 -35.73 -6.22 10.17
CA HIS A 505 -34.97 -7.06 11.09
C HIS A 505 -35.22 -6.75 12.57
N LYS A 506 -36.13 -5.80 12.88
CA LYS A 506 -36.38 -5.26 14.23
C LYS A 506 -35.05 -4.89 14.92
N ALA A 507 -34.14 -4.29 14.15
CA ALA A 507 -32.88 -3.81 14.67
C ALA A 507 -33.06 -2.47 15.38
N ASP A 508 -32.31 -2.25 16.44
CA ASP A 508 -32.33 -1.01 17.23
C ASP A 508 -31.58 0.10 16.50
N TYR A 509 -30.51 -0.26 15.79
CA TYR A 509 -29.61 0.69 15.14
C TYR A 509 -29.35 0.32 13.67
N SER A 510 -28.97 1.34 12.89
CA SER A 510 -28.53 1.21 11.50
C SER A 510 -27.09 1.71 11.38
N LEU A 511 -26.23 0.91 10.75
CA LEU A 511 -24.84 1.23 10.52
C LEU A 511 -24.51 1.06 9.04
N VAL A 512 -23.85 2.03 8.44
CA VAL A 512 -23.22 1.86 7.13
C VAL A 512 -21.71 1.77 7.34
N VAL A 513 -21.11 0.70 6.82
CA VAL A 513 -19.66 0.52 6.86
C VAL A 513 -19.10 0.62 5.46
N GLY A 514 -18.05 1.42 5.31
CA GLY A 514 -17.43 1.65 4.02
C GLY A 514 -16.01 2.16 4.14
N ARG A 515 -15.30 2.27 3.01
CA ARG A 515 -13.88 2.64 3.02
C ARG A 515 -13.63 4.01 3.65
N GLU A 516 -14.35 5.02 3.20
CA GLU A 516 -14.25 6.43 3.59
C GLU A 516 -15.56 7.11 3.19
N PHE A 517 -15.99 8.16 3.89
CA PHE A 517 -17.19 8.93 3.57
C PHE A 517 -16.84 10.37 3.22
N GLN A 518 -17.41 10.91 2.13
CA GLN A 518 -17.08 12.24 1.62
C GLN A 518 -18.33 13.11 1.43
N GLY A 519 -18.22 14.36 1.87
CA GLY A 519 -19.20 15.42 1.69
C GLY A 519 -20.11 15.64 2.91
N GLU A 520 -20.26 16.90 3.32
CA GLU A 520 -21.07 17.30 4.49
C GLU A 520 -22.53 16.86 4.35
N ARG A 521 -23.10 16.97 3.15
CA ARG A 521 -24.48 16.57 2.86
C ARG A 521 -24.77 15.10 3.13
N LEU A 522 -23.78 14.21 2.92
CA LEU A 522 -23.93 12.80 3.25
C LEU A 522 -24.07 12.60 4.76
N ILE A 523 -23.22 13.28 5.53
CA ILE A 523 -23.21 13.23 6.99
C ILE A 523 -24.54 13.77 7.54
N GLU A 524 -25.01 14.92 7.05
CA GLU A 524 -26.29 15.52 7.44
C GLU A 524 -27.47 14.57 7.19
N ARG A 525 -27.49 13.89 6.04
CA ARG A 525 -28.54 12.91 5.73
C ARG A 525 -28.47 11.69 6.64
N ALA A 526 -27.29 11.16 6.91
CA ALA A 526 -27.13 10.07 7.87
C ALA A 526 -27.67 10.47 9.26
N THR A 527 -27.40 11.70 9.71
CA THR A 527 -27.97 12.23 10.95
C THR A 527 -29.50 12.31 10.89
N LYS A 528 -30.07 12.83 9.80
CA LYS A 528 -31.53 12.94 9.61
C LYS A 528 -32.24 11.58 9.63
N HIS A 529 -31.62 10.55 9.07
CA HIS A 529 -32.19 9.20 8.99
C HIS A 529 -31.87 8.31 10.21
N ASN A 530 -31.13 8.84 11.20
CA ASN A 530 -30.63 8.09 12.37
C ASN A 530 -29.79 6.87 11.96
N VAL A 531 -28.79 7.11 11.13
CA VAL A 531 -27.84 6.09 10.64
C VAL A 531 -26.43 6.51 11.04
N ALA A 532 -25.66 5.56 11.58
CA ALA A 532 -24.24 5.73 11.87
C ALA A 532 -23.39 5.38 10.63
N LEU A 533 -22.33 6.13 10.38
CA LEU A 533 -21.37 5.92 9.31
C LEU A 533 -20.02 5.57 9.93
N LEU A 534 -19.53 4.35 9.71
CA LEU A 534 -18.27 3.86 10.26
C LEU A 534 -17.30 3.53 9.13
N ASP A 535 -16.22 4.30 9.01
CA ASP A 535 -15.20 4.01 8.01
C ASP A 535 -14.26 2.87 8.47
N ILE A 536 -13.50 2.32 7.52
CA ILE A 536 -12.60 1.19 7.79
C ILE A 536 -11.47 1.56 8.75
N GLU A 537 -10.98 2.80 8.72
CA GLU A 537 -9.92 3.24 9.62
C GLU A 537 -10.42 3.27 11.07
N THR A 538 -11.60 3.83 11.29
CA THR A 538 -12.26 3.87 12.59
C THR A 538 -12.64 2.46 13.08
N LEU A 539 -13.08 1.56 12.19
CA LEU A 539 -13.34 0.15 12.54
C LEU A 539 -12.05 -0.59 12.92
N GLU A 540 -10.94 -0.37 12.20
CA GLU A 540 -9.64 -0.94 12.55
C GLU A 540 -9.17 -0.50 13.93
N ASP A 541 -9.29 0.79 14.23
CA ASP A 541 -8.91 1.33 15.54
C ASP A 541 -9.79 0.76 16.65
N LEU A 542 -11.09 0.59 16.38
CA LEU A 542 -12.02 -0.05 17.31
C LEU A 542 -11.66 -1.52 17.57
N ILE A 543 -11.24 -2.28 16.54
CA ILE A 543 -10.77 -3.66 16.68
C ILE A 543 -9.46 -3.73 17.47
N LYS A 544 -8.48 -2.87 17.16
CA LYS A 544 -7.20 -2.81 17.89
C LYS A 544 -7.43 -2.48 19.37
N MET A 545 -8.25 -1.47 19.64
CA MET A 545 -8.64 -1.07 21.00
C MET A 545 -9.28 -2.23 21.77
N HIS A 546 -10.15 -3.01 21.13
CA HIS A 546 -10.79 -4.18 21.77
C HIS A 546 -9.81 -5.31 22.07
N ILE A 547 -8.86 -5.56 21.17
CA ILE A 547 -7.85 -6.62 21.35
C ILE A 547 -6.92 -6.27 22.50
N GLU A 548 -6.54 -5.00 22.63
CA GLU A 548 -5.71 -4.52 23.73
C GLU A 548 -6.46 -4.51 25.06
N VAL A 549 -7.69 -3.98 25.08
CA VAL A 549 -8.54 -3.90 26.27
C VAL A 549 -9.98 -4.30 25.93
N PRO A 550 -10.38 -5.55 26.22
CA PRO A 550 -11.70 -6.06 25.85
C PRO A 550 -12.87 -5.34 26.53
N LEU A 551 -13.61 -4.58 25.73
CA LEU A 551 -14.84 -3.91 26.16
C LEU A 551 -16.06 -4.86 26.13
N LYS A 552 -16.99 -4.64 27.06
CA LYS A 552 -18.28 -5.35 27.05
C LYS A 552 -19.16 -4.82 25.91
N SER A 553 -20.04 -5.68 25.38
CA SER A 553 -20.97 -5.31 24.29
C SER A 553 -21.82 -4.08 24.59
N GLU A 554 -22.12 -3.79 25.86
CA GLU A 554 -22.88 -2.59 26.26
C GLU A 554 -22.09 -1.30 26.02
N SER A 555 -20.76 -1.30 26.16
CA SER A 555 -19.93 -0.12 25.87
C SER A 555 -20.09 0.32 24.40
N TYR A 556 -20.12 -0.64 23.47
CA TYR A 556 -20.33 -0.38 22.05
C TYR A 556 -21.70 0.17 21.70
N ARG A 557 -22.70 0.11 22.59
CA ARG A 557 -23.98 0.80 22.39
C ARG A 557 -23.77 2.30 22.19
N LYS A 558 -22.76 2.89 22.85
CA LYS A 558 -22.36 4.30 22.67
C LYS A 558 -21.92 4.62 21.25
N ILE A 559 -21.44 3.63 20.48
CA ILE A 559 -21.07 3.78 19.07
C ILE A 559 -22.30 3.72 18.19
N PHE A 560 -23.11 2.66 18.33
CA PHE A 560 -24.26 2.44 17.46
C PHE A 560 -25.40 3.44 17.67
N ASN A 561 -25.46 4.10 18.82
CA ASN A 561 -26.42 5.16 19.11
C ASN A 561 -26.06 6.51 18.45
N GLN A 562 -24.85 6.65 17.91
CA GLN A 562 -24.44 7.86 17.19
C GLN A 562 -25.14 7.96 15.83
N LYS A 563 -25.08 9.16 15.24
CA LYS A 563 -25.70 9.46 13.94
C LYS A 563 -24.73 10.28 13.12
N GLY A 564 -24.63 10.01 11.83
CA GLY A 564 -23.56 10.58 11.01
C GLY A 564 -22.25 9.84 11.24
N LEU A 565 -21.12 10.54 11.07
CA LEU A 565 -19.80 9.94 11.21
C LEU A 565 -19.54 9.48 12.65
N VAL A 566 -19.10 8.22 12.80
CA VAL A 566 -18.83 7.60 14.10
C VAL A 566 -17.55 8.15 14.70
N ASP A 567 -17.61 8.42 15.99
CA ASP A 567 -16.48 8.77 16.84
C ASP A 567 -16.30 7.72 17.94
N ILE A 568 -15.08 7.19 18.08
CA ILE A 568 -14.77 6.14 19.06
C ILE A 568 -14.34 6.67 20.44
N ARG A 569 -14.04 7.97 20.57
CA ARG A 569 -13.66 8.60 21.85
C ARG A 569 -14.59 8.31 23.03
N PRO A 570 -15.93 8.16 22.86
CA PRO A 570 -16.81 7.77 23.96
C PRO A 570 -16.50 6.42 24.64
N LEU A 571 -15.67 5.59 24.01
CA LEU A 571 -15.20 4.30 24.56
C LEU A 571 -13.96 4.45 25.42
N GLU A 572 -13.17 5.52 25.26
CA GLU A 572 -11.92 5.75 26.00
C GLU A 572 -12.16 5.78 27.52
N SER A 573 -13.31 6.30 27.97
CA SER A 573 -13.65 6.31 29.40
C SER A 573 -13.83 4.90 29.97
N ASP A 574 -14.44 4.00 29.19
CA ASP A 574 -14.67 2.62 29.61
C ASP A 574 -13.37 1.83 29.58
N GLN A 575 -12.54 2.07 28.55
CA GLN A 575 -11.21 1.48 28.42
C GLN A 575 -10.30 1.91 29.58
N SER A 576 -10.24 3.22 29.83
CA SER A 576 -9.44 3.81 30.92
C SER A 576 -9.85 3.26 32.27
N LYS A 577 -11.15 2.99 32.48
CA LYS A 577 -11.63 2.36 33.71
C LYS A 577 -11.07 0.94 33.87
N ILE A 578 -11.09 0.11 32.83
CA ILE A 578 -10.55 -1.26 32.89
C ILE A 578 -9.04 -1.24 33.16
N ILE A 579 -8.29 -0.38 32.46
CA ILE A 579 -6.84 -0.22 32.66
C ILE A 579 -6.55 0.20 34.10
N ARG A 580 -7.26 1.21 34.59
CA ARG A 580 -7.16 1.71 35.96
C ARG A 580 -7.49 0.63 36.99
N ASP A 581 -8.53 -0.16 36.78
CA ASP A 581 -8.92 -1.25 37.68
C ASP A 581 -7.80 -2.30 37.76
N GLY A 582 -7.11 -2.58 36.66
CA GLY A 582 -5.91 -3.42 36.63
C GLY A 582 -4.73 -2.83 37.43
N ILE A 583 -4.47 -1.52 37.31
CA ILE A 583 -3.44 -0.82 38.09
C ILE A 583 -3.77 -0.82 39.59
N LEU A 584 -5.06 -0.63 39.93
CA LEU A 584 -5.53 -0.69 41.31
C LEU A 584 -5.31 -2.09 41.89
N LEU A 585 -5.69 -3.14 41.16
CA LEU A 585 -5.45 -4.53 41.58
C LEU A 585 -3.96 -4.78 41.86
N GLN A 586 -3.08 -4.37 40.95
CA GLN A 586 -1.63 -4.51 41.12
C GLN A 586 -1.15 -3.76 42.38
N SER A 587 -1.61 -2.52 42.56
CA SER A 587 -1.20 -1.67 43.67
C SER A 587 -1.69 -2.20 45.03
N LEU A 588 -2.88 -2.80 45.08
CA LEU A 588 -3.41 -3.44 46.30
C LEU A 588 -2.58 -4.65 46.69
N MET A 589 -2.28 -5.52 45.73
CA MET A 589 -1.44 -6.70 45.98
C MET A 589 -0.03 -6.29 46.40
N GLN A 590 0.52 -5.21 45.83
CA GLN A 590 1.80 -4.68 46.26
C GLN A 590 1.76 -4.18 47.71
N CYS A 591 0.74 -3.40 48.10
CA CYS A 591 0.61 -2.93 49.49
C CYS A 591 0.53 -4.10 50.48
N LEU A 592 -0.32 -5.10 50.22
CA LEU A 592 -0.45 -6.26 51.10
C LEU A 592 0.83 -7.11 51.15
N SER A 593 1.55 -7.21 50.04
CA SER A 593 2.82 -7.95 49.98
C SER A 593 3.94 -7.23 50.73
N GLU A 594 4.03 -5.90 50.60
CA GLU A 594 5.02 -5.08 51.32
C GLU A 594 4.76 -5.11 52.83
N GLU A 595 3.50 -5.12 53.24
CA GLU A 595 3.12 -5.18 54.66
C GLU A 595 3.33 -6.56 55.27
N SER A 596 3.34 -7.64 54.48
CA SER A 596 3.38 -9.02 54.99
C SER A 596 4.58 -9.36 55.88
N GLU A 597 5.68 -8.59 55.78
CA GLU A 597 6.89 -8.75 56.60
C GLU A 597 6.92 -7.82 57.83
N ASP A 598 5.91 -6.95 58.01
CA ASP A 598 5.87 -5.98 59.09
C ASP A 598 5.46 -6.61 60.43
N SER A 599 6.35 -6.47 61.42
CA SER A 599 6.15 -7.04 62.75
C SER A 599 5.13 -6.31 63.63
N LEU A 600 4.75 -5.07 63.29
CA LEU A 600 3.81 -4.26 64.06
C LEU A 600 2.36 -4.53 63.63
N THR A 601 2.11 -4.62 62.32
CA THR A 601 0.79 -4.90 61.75
C THR A 601 0.51 -6.39 61.57
N GLU A 602 1.55 -7.22 61.73
CA GLU A 602 1.50 -8.67 61.49
C GLU A 602 1.02 -9.01 60.07
N GLY A 603 1.26 -8.11 59.11
CA GLY A 603 0.85 -8.26 57.71
C GLY A 603 -0.63 -8.04 57.43
N ILE A 604 -1.41 -7.53 58.39
CA ILE A 604 -2.85 -7.28 58.24
C ILE A 604 -3.10 -5.79 57.99
N MET A 605 -3.86 -5.48 56.94
CA MET A 605 -4.23 -4.11 56.57
C MET A 605 -5.73 -3.88 56.49
N GLN A 606 -6.15 -2.70 56.95
CA GLN A 606 -7.51 -2.19 56.77
C GLN A 606 -7.67 -1.44 55.45
N PRO A 607 -8.86 -1.47 54.81
CA PRO A 607 -9.12 -0.70 53.58
C PRO A 607 -8.81 0.80 53.69
N ARG A 608 -8.91 1.36 54.90
CA ARG A 608 -8.59 2.77 55.16
C ARG A 608 -7.08 3.06 55.09
N GLU A 609 -6.25 2.14 55.53
CA GLU A 609 -4.78 2.28 55.50
C GLU A 609 -4.29 2.18 54.06
N ILE A 610 -4.80 1.19 53.34
CA ILE A 610 -4.59 1.03 51.90
C ILE A 610 -5.00 2.30 51.15
N TYR A 611 -6.19 2.85 51.44
CA TYR A 611 -6.62 4.13 50.84
C TYR A 611 -5.62 5.26 51.11
N LEU A 612 -5.09 5.37 52.33
CA LEU A 612 -4.12 6.42 52.68
C LEU A 612 -2.79 6.28 51.92
N LEU A 613 -2.36 5.05 51.61
CA LEU A 613 -1.18 4.78 50.79
C LEU A 613 -1.43 5.09 49.30
N LEU A 614 -2.64 4.82 48.80
CA LEU A 614 -2.95 4.93 47.38
C LEU A 614 -3.51 6.28 46.95
N LYS A 615 -4.09 7.08 47.86
CA LYS A 615 -4.83 8.33 47.52
C LYS A 615 -4.01 9.37 46.74
N HIS A 616 -2.69 9.34 46.83
CA HIS A 616 -1.78 10.28 46.16
C HIS A 616 -0.97 9.66 45.01
N LYS A 617 -1.14 8.37 44.71
CA LYS A 617 -0.44 7.73 43.58
C LYS A 617 -0.92 8.31 42.25
N SER A 618 0.03 8.78 41.43
CA SER A 618 -0.27 9.43 40.15
C SER A 618 -0.88 8.48 39.13
N GLU A 619 -0.55 7.19 39.20
CA GLU A 619 -1.01 6.16 38.28
C GLU A 619 -2.50 5.81 38.47
N ILE A 620 -3.07 6.14 39.64
CA ILE A 620 -4.46 5.83 40.00
C ILE A 620 -5.27 7.13 40.12
N LYS A 621 -5.60 7.74 38.98
CA LYS A 621 -6.49 8.92 38.93
C LYS A 621 -7.84 8.61 38.29
N PRO A 622 -8.98 9.06 38.86
CA PRO A 622 -9.13 9.78 40.16
C PRO A 622 -8.70 8.93 41.38
N SER A 623 -8.50 9.46 42.58
CA SER A 623 -8.09 8.61 43.72
C SER A 623 -9.11 7.49 44.00
N PRO A 624 -8.67 6.26 44.36
CA PRO A 624 -9.59 5.15 44.58
C PRO A 624 -10.48 5.42 45.82
N THR A 625 -11.73 4.97 45.77
CA THR A 625 -12.65 5.07 46.90
C THR A 625 -12.50 3.87 47.84
N LEU A 626 -12.94 4.01 49.10
CA LEU A 626 -12.96 2.89 50.05
C LEU A 626 -13.83 1.72 49.56
N GLU A 627 -14.89 2.02 48.83
CA GLU A 627 -15.78 1.02 48.26
C GLU A 627 -15.10 0.24 47.13
N GLU A 628 -14.40 0.92 46.21
CA GLU A 628 -13.62 0.28 45.15
C GLU A 628 -12.53 -0.63 45.72
N ILE A 629 -11.84 -0.18 46.77
CA ILE A 629 -10.82 -0.97 47.46
C ILE A 629 -11.43 -2.24 48.07
N LYS A 630 -12.54 -2.12 48.79
CA LYS A 630 -13.23 -3.27 49.39
C LYS A 630 -13.71 -4.25 48.34
N GLN A 631 -14.36 -3.77 47.28
CA GLN A 631 -14.83 -4.63 46.19
C GLN A 631 -13.69 -5.41 45.53
N MET A 632 -12.53 -4.77 45.33
CA MET A 632 -11.36 -5.43 44.74
C MET A 632 -10.73 -6.44 45.71
N LEU A 633 -10.64 -6.11 47.00
CA LEU A 633 -10.15 -7.04 48.03
C LEU A 633 -11.07 -8.26 48.17
N ASP A 634 -12.39 -8.05 48.20
CA ASP A 634 -13.37 -9.14 48.26
C ASP A 634 -13.29 -10.03 47.01
N PHE A 635 -13.04 -9.44 45.83
CA PHE A 635 -12.78 -10.19 44.60
C PHE A 635 -11.51 -11.04 44.70
N LEU A 636 -10.40 -10.48 45.21
CA LEU A 636 -9.13 -11.18 45.39
C LEU A 636 -9.20 -12.26 46.49
N SER A 637 -10.09 -12.09 47.47
CA SER A 637 -10.41 -13.06 48.52
C SER A 637 -11.42 -14.12 48.12
N SER A 638 -12.08 -13.96 46.96
CA SER A 638 -13.00 -14.97 46.42
C SER A 638 -12.31 -16.34 46.35
N PRO A 639 -12.99 -17.45 46.65
CA PRO A 639 -12.42 -18.80 46.54
C PRO A 639 -11.85 -19.13 45.15
N LEU A 640 -12.31 -18.44 44.10
CA LEU A 640 -11.81 -18.61 42.74
C LEU A 640 -10.41 -17.97 42.55
N ILE A 641 -10.13 -16.85 43.23
CA ILE A 641 -8.84 -16.16 43.13
C ILE A 641 -7.95 -16.49 44.33
N GLY A 642 -8.45 -16.35 45.55
CA GLY A 642 -7.83 -16.86 46.78
C GLY A 642 -6.40 -16.36 47.02
N CYS A 643 -6.10 -15.10 46.66
CA CYS A 643 -4.80 -14.49 46.85
C CYS A 643 -4.74 -13.58 48.09
N VAL A 644 -5.91 -13.21 48.62
CA VAL A 644 -6.04 -12.35 49.80
C VAL A 644 -6.88 -13.05 50.87
N GLY A 645 -6.40 -13.07 52.10
CA GLY A 645 -7.12 -13.58 53.26
C GLY A 645 -7.89 -12.48 53.99
N ILE A 646 -8.95 -12.87 54.70
CA ILE A 646 -9.80 -11.95 55.47
C ILE A 646 -9.81 -12.41 56.93
N THR A 647 -9.55 -11.47 57.85
CA THR A 647 -9.76 -11.62 59.30
C THR A 647 -10.79 -10.61 59.80
N LYS A 648 -11.04 -10.58 61.12
CA LYS A 648 -11.82 -9.51 61.73
C LYS A 648 -11.06 -8.18 61.74
N GLU A 649 -9.72 -8.22 61.77
CA GLU A 649 -8.85 -7.03 61.77
C GLU A 649 -8.42 -6.56 60.37
N GLY A 650 -8.82 -7.21 59.28
CA GLY A 650 -8.56 -6.69 57.94
C GLY A 650 -8.24 -7.76 56.90
N TYR A 651 -7.42 -7.38 55.92
CA TYR A 651 -7.01 -8.20 54.79
C TYR A 651 -5.50 -8.42 54.80
N TYR A 652 -5.05 -9.60 54.35
CA TYR A 652 -3.62 -9.93 54.28
C TYR A 652 -3.31 -10.73 53.01
N ALA A 653 -2.07 -10.71 52.53
CA ALA A 653 -1.67 -11.51 51.37
C ALA A 653 -1.55 -13.01 51.75
N ILE A 654 -2.23 -13.88 51.00
CA ILE A 654 -2.02 -15.34 51.07
C ILE A 654 -1.05 -15.79 49.97
N GLY A 655 -1.07 -15.10 48.83
CA GLY A 655 -0.21 -15.37 47.68
C GLY A 655 0.18 -14.10 46.95
N SER A 656 1.00 -14.27 45.94
CA SER A 656 1.53 -13.19 45.11
C SER A 656 0.59 -12.82 43.96
N LEU A 657 0.88 -11.70 43.29
CA LEU A 657 0.24 -11.34 42.02
C LEU A 657 0.43 -12.43 40.94
N SER A 658 1.54 -13.16 40.98
CA SER A 658 1.83 -14.27 40.06
C SER A 658 0.83 -15.41 40.25
N ASP A 659 0.41 -15.70 41.48
CA ASP A 659 -0.57 -16.75 41.76
C ASP A 659 -1.95 -16.40 41.19
N ALA A 660 -2.34 -15.12 41.29
CA ALA A 660 -3.55 -14.61 40.66
C ALA A 660 -3.48 -14.74 39.13
N ALA A 661 -2.34 -14.37 38.53
CA ALA A 661 -2.13 -14.45 37.09
C ALA A 661 -2.25 -15.89 36.56
N GLN A 662 -1.66 -16.87 37.26
CA GLN A 662 -1.76 -18.29 36.88
C GLN A 662 -3.21 -18.79 36.92
N LYS A 663 -4.00 -18.37 37.92
CA LYS A 663 -5.43 -18.71 38.00
C LYS A 663 -6.23 -18.06 36.87
N PHE A 664 -5.98 -16.79 36.56
CA PHE A 664 -6.61 -16.14 35.40
C PHE A 664 -6.27 -16.84 34.10
N GLU A 665 -5.02 -17.27 33.91
CA GLU A 665 -4.63 -18.04 32.73
C GLU A 665 -5.33 -19.40 32.66
N PHE A 666 -5.47 -20.09 33.79
CA PHE A 666 -6.22 -21.34 33.87
C PHE A 666 -7.70 -21.14 33.49
N TYR A 667 -8.37 -20.12 34.05
CA TYR A 667 -9.76 -19.83 33.72
C TYR A 667 -9.94 -19.40 32.27
N LEU A 668 -9.00 -18.62 31.71
CA LEU A 668 -9.00 -18.30 30.29
C LEU A 668 -8.95 -19.55 29.42
N LYS A 669 -8.13 -20.55 29.78
CA LYS A 669 -8.08 -21.84 29.07
C LYS A 669 -9.40 -22.61 29.22
N ALA A 670 -10.00 -22.60 30.42
CA ALA A 670 -11.27 -23.27 30.67
C ALA A 670 -12.44 -22.66 29.88
N CYS A 671 -12.44 -21.34 29.64
CA CYS A 671 -13.46 -20.68 28.83
C CYS A 671 -13.32 -20.90 27.31
N LYS A 672 -12.21 -21.51 26.86
CA LYS A 672 -11.92 -21.77 25.44
C LYS A 672 -12.21 -23.20 25.00
N ASN A 673 -12.42 -24.11 25.95
CA ASN A 673 -12.87 -25.49 25.73
C ASN A 673 -14.39 -25.55 25.85
#